data_AF-A0A7Y3DWQ7-F1
#
_entry.id   AF-A0A7Y3DWQ7-F1
#
_cell.length_a   1.000
_cell.length_b   1.000
_cell.length_c   1.000
_cell.angle_alpha   90.00
_cell.angle_beta   90.00
_cell.angle_gamma   90.00
#
_symmetry.space_group_name_H-M   'P 1'
#
loop_
_entity.id
_entity.type
_entity.pdbx_description
1 polymer ?
#
loop_
_entity_poly.entity_id
_entity_poly.type
_entity_poly.pdbx_seq_one_letter_code
_entity_poly.pdbx_strand_id
1 'polypeptide(L)'
;MKKFLKKTLIILASILVLILIVGFIGWSTYKSNVLSFEKDYPEKTDIETLTENGYQFSDRNGNGQLDVYEDDRKSIKERVADLLSQMSVEEKIHVLKGSGMASAIGLTEPGEGIPGAVGTIVPTPRLGIPTVYLSDGPAGLRIEPLREGEDRTYYCTAFPIATLLASTWNTDLVHEVGNAMGNEAKEYGIDVILGPGANIHRHPFCGRNFEYYSEDPVLSGKMGAAIINGIESNGIGTSVKHFVANNQETERTLNDVIVSERAMREIYLKGFEIIVEESQPWTIMSSYNKINGTYTSQSKYLLTDILRDDWGFEGLVMTDWFGGRDAAAQITAGNDLLEPGTKKQWKALKDGYENGELSIDAIDKSVSRILELVFKTRKMKNYENGNNPDLEAHAAITRQSASEGMVLLKNEDVLPLETEKNVALLGVTSYDFIAGGTGSGDVNEAYTVSLEEGLEKAGFVINAEAKDLFETHKKANADDFVKPEGLAAMFNPYIPPEITYTSDQLKAIVSSSDVGVLTIGRNAGEGGDRVETDDFLLKPLELDMIKAITDAFQSAGKKLIIVLNIGGVIETASWKDQPDAILLAWQGGQEGGNSVADILSGTMNPSGKLPVTFPVHVDDHASNANFPKQGGHMSLYGLAYRSMFPKKERPDDEKVRNIDYTHYDEGIYVGYRHFDKAKLDVSYPFGYGLSYTEFEFSEINIEQANDSITVALNVTNSGQYAGKEVVQLYVSKPDSGVDRPIGELKGFKKTKNLEPVAVQTISMSIPVSALRYWDEEKAKWLLEGGLYEFHIGTSSRTIELSAEIEL
;
A
#
# COMPACT_ATOMS: atom_id res chain seq x y z
N MET A 1 -34.07 43.60 34.53
CA MET A 1 -33.89 42.70 33.37
C MET A 1 -33.07 43.30 32.22
N LYS A 2 -33.43 44.43 31.60
CA LYS A 2 -32.71 44.98 30.42
C LYS A 2 -31.20 45.25 30.60
N LYS A 3 -30.74 45.73 31.77
CA LYS A 3 -29.31 45.99 32.05
C LYS A 3 -28.48 44.71 32.20
N PHE A 4 -29.06 43.64 32.76
CA PHE A 4 -28.39 42.35 32.93
C PHE A 4 -28.23 41.67 31.57
N LEU A 5 -29.32 41.59 30.79
CA LEU A 5 -29.30 41.03 29.44
C LEU A 5 -28.29 41.75 28.51
N LYS A 6 -28.22 43.09 28.59
CA LYS A 6 -27.23 43.88 27.84
C LYS A 6 -25.78 43.57 28.24
N LYS A 7 -25.50 43.40 29.54
CA LYS A 7 -24.15 43.02 30.01
C LYS A 7 -23.79 41.60 29.57
N THR A 8 -24.72 40.65 29.67
CA THR A 8 -24.51 39.27 29.20
C THR A 8 -24.26 39.22 27.69
N LEU A 9 -25.03 39.97 26.89
CA LEU A 9 -24.81 40.06 25.44
C LEU A 9 -23.45 40.68 25.08
N ILE A 10 -23.01 41.71 25.82
CA ILE A 10 -21.67 42.30 25.63
C ILE A 10 -20.58 41.29 25.98
N ILE A 11 -20.72 40.55 27.09
CA ILE A 11 -19.75 39.51 27.48
C ILE A 11 -19.69 38.40 26.43
N LEU A 12 -20.85 37.90 25.97
CA LEU A 12 -20.92 36.88 24.92
C LEU A 12 -20.32 37.37 23.59
N ALA A 13 -20.60 38.62 23.20
CA ALA A 13 -20.00 39.23 22.02
C ALA A 13 -18.48 39.40 22.16
N SER A 14 -17.98 39.82 23.32
CA SER A 14 -16.55 39.92 23.60
C SER A 14 -15.86 38.56 23.60
N ILE A 15 -16.50 37.50 24.13
CA ILE A 15 -16.00 36.12 24.07
C ILE A 15 -15.96 35.64 22.62
N LEU A 16 -17.01 35.90 21.83
CA LEU A 16 -17.05 35.55 20.42
C LEU A 16 -15.95 36.25 19.62
N VAL A 17 -15.74 37.55 19.85
CA VAL A 17 -14.65 38.33 19.23
C VAL A 17 -13.30 37.77 19.65
N LEU A 18 -13.11 37.41 20.91
CA LEU A 18 -11.86 36.79 21.38
C LEU A 18 -11.62 35.43 20.71
N ILE A 19 -12.64 34.58 20.58
CA ILE A 19 -12.56 33.30 19.88
C ILE A 19 -12.18 33.51 18.41
N LEU A 20 -12.80 34.48 17.73
CA LEU A 20 -12.48 34.82 16.33
C LEU A 20 -11.04 35.34 16.19
N ILE A 21 -10.57 36.19 17.11
CA ILE A 21 -9.19 36.69 17.11
C ILE A 21 -8.20 35.55 17.35
N VAL A 22 -8.43 34.71 18.36
CA VAL A 22 -7.58 33.55 18.67
C VAL A 22 -7.57 32.57 17.51
N GLY A 23 -8.73 32.29 16.90
CA GLY A 23 -8.86 31.47 15.72
C GLY A 23 -8.10 32.04 14.51
N PHE A 24 -8.22 33.35 14.26
CA PHE A 24 -7.47 34.02 13.20
C PHE A 24 -5.96 33.99 13.42
N ILE A 25 -5.48 34.27 14.64
CA ILE A 25 -4.06 34.21 14.98
C ILE A 25 -3.55 32.77 14.85
N GLY A 26 -4.31 31.78 15.33
CA GLY A 26 -3.99 30.36 15.20
C GLY A 26 -3.90 29.93 13.74
N TRP A 27 -4.89 30.28 12.92
CA TRP A 27 -4.89 30.01 11.49
C TRP A 27 -3.72 30.67 10.75
N SER A 28 -3.47 31.97 11.01
CA SER A 28 -2.36 32.69 10.40
C SER A 28 -1.00 32.08 10.77
N THR A 29 -0.84 31.67 12.03
CA THR A 29 0.36 30.99 12.52
C THR A 29 0.53 29.62 11.88
N TYR A 30 -0.54 28.83 11.77
CA TYR A 30 -0.52 27.53 11.10
C TYR A 30 -0.17 27.68 9.61
N LYS A 31 -0.85 28.60 8.92
CA LYS A 31 -0.59 28.90 7.51
C LYS A 31 0.87 29.25 7.26
N SER A 32 1.45 30.14 8.06
CA SER A 32 2.82 30.62 7.89
C SER A 32 3.93 29.70 8.39
N ASN A 33 3.60 28.61 9.10
CA ASN A 33 4.60 27.65 9.62
C ASN A 33 4.52 26.25 9.00
N VAL A 34 3.34 25.85 8.50
CA VAL A 34 3.06 24.48 8.05
C VAL A 34 2.52 24.44 6.62
N LEU A 35 1.71 25.42 6.20
CA LEU A 35 1.10 25.39 4.87
C LEU A 35 1.96 26.07 3.80
N SER A 36 2.33 27.34 4.02
CA SER A 36 3.00 28.18 3.02
C SER A 36 4.03 29.09 3.68
N PHE A 37 5.30 28.81 3.44
CA PHE A 37 6.44 29.58 3.95
C PHE A 37 7.59 29.72 2.94
N GLU A 38 7.33 29.50 1.65
CA GLU A 38 8.30 29.50 0.54
C GLU A 38 8.32 30.78 -0.31
N LYS A 39 7.67 31.86 0.13
CA LYS A 39 7.49 33.08 -0.69
C LYS A 39 8.79 33.74 -1.16
N ASP A 40 9.88 33.53 -0.43
CA ASP A 40 11.18 34.10 -0.76
C ASP A 40 11.97 33.26 -1.80
N TYR A 41 11.40 32.12 -2.22
CA TYR A 41 12.01 31.17 -3.17
C TYR A 41 11.07 30.92 -4.37
N PRO A 42 10.69 31.95 -5.14
CA PRO A 42 9.84 31.77 -6.31
C PRO A 42 10.58 30.93 -7.36
N GLU A 43 9.93 29.90 -7.89
CA GLU A 43 10.51 29.06 -8.93
C GLU A 43 10.81 29.88 -10.19
N LYS A 44 11.98 29.62 -10.80
CA LYS A 44 12.37 30.26 -12.06
C LYS A 44 11.77 29.48 -13.23
N THR A 45 10.75 30.04 -13.86
CA THR A 45 10.04 29.39 -14.98
C THR A 45 10.58 29.78 -16.35
N ASP A 46 11.16 30.97 -16.48
CA ASP A 46 11.72 31.46 -17.73
C ASP A 46 13.20 31.04 -17.84
N ILE A 47 13.47 30.04 -18.68
CA ILE A 47 14.81 29.48 -18.90
C ILE A 47 15.24 29.76 -20.34
N GLU A 48 16.36 30.48 -20.51
CA GLU A 48 16.93 30.76 -21.83
C GLU A 48 17.63 29.53 -22.42
N THR A 49 17.81 29.52 -23.74
CA THR A 49 18.51 28.44 -24.45
C THR A 49 19.92 28.87 -24.83
N LEU A 50 20.93 28.09 -24.44
CA LEU A 50 22.31 28.22 -24.92
C LEU A 50 22.53 27.30 -26.11
N THR A 51 23.38 27.72 -27.05
CA THR A 51 23.81 26.88 -28.17
C THR A 51 25.33 26.79 -28.17
N GLU A 52 25.85 25.57 -28.01
CA GLU A 52 27.28 25.31 -28.08
C GLU A 52 27.56 24.13 -29.03
N ASN A 53 28.37 24.37 -30.06
CA ASN A 53 28.73 23.37 -31.07
C ASN A 53 27.52 22.66 -31.73
N GLY A 54 26.39 23.36 -31.87
CA GLY A 54 25.17 22.84 -32.47
C GLY A 54 24.25 22.05 -31.52
N TYR A 55 24.61 21.93 -30.23
CA TYR A 55 23.76 21.37 -29.18
C TYR A 55 23.07 22.50 -28.41
N GLN A 56 21.81 22.28 -28.03
CA GLN A 56 21.03 23.21 -27.24
C GLN A 56 21.01 22.78 -25.77
N PHE A 57 21.24 23.74 -24.89
CA PHE A 57 21.23 23.56 -23.44
C PHE A 57 20.31 24.60 -22.80
N SER A 58 19.88 24.33 -21.57
CA SER A 58 19.13 25.30 -20.76
C SER A 58 20.06 26.12 -19.90
N ASP A 59 20.04 27.45 -20.06
CA ASP A 59 20.69 28.41 -19.16
C ASP A 59 19.85 28.54 -17.88
N ARG A 60 19.97 27.55 -17.01
CA ARG A 60 19.15 27.43 -15.80
C ARG A 60 19.45 28.57 -14.85
N ASN A 61 20.70 28.94 -14.63
CA ASN A 61 21.03 30.08 -13.77
C ASN A 61 20.93 31.45 -14.47
N GLY A 62 20.91 31.51 -15.81
CA GLY A 62 20.79 32.76 -16.58
C GLY A 62 22.11 33.54 -16.68
N ASN A 63 23.26 32.87 -16.65
CA ASN A 63 24.58 33.52 -16.67
C ASN A 63 25.19 33.64 -18.09
N GLY A 64 24.53 33.08 -19.10
CA GLY A 64 24.97 33.10 -20.50
C GLY A 64 26.14 32.17 -20.82
N GLN A 65 26.50 31.24 -19.93
CA GLN A 65 27.61 30.30 -20.04
C GLN A 65 27.11 28.88 -19.79
N LEU A 66 27.64 27.90 -20.50
CA LEU A 66 27.29 26.50 -20.26
C LEU A 66 28.01 26.00 -18.99
N ASP A 67 27.29 25.87 -17.88
CA ASP A 67 27.80 25.24 -16.67
C ASP A 67 27.81 23.70 -16.79
N VAL A 68 28.68 23.03 -16.03
CA VAL A 68 28.79 21.56 -16.09
C VAL A 68 27.48 20.91 -15.67
N TYR A 69 26.77 21.46 -14.69
CA TYR A 69 25.48 20.93 -14.26
C TYR A 69 24.36 21.12 -15.29
N GLU A 70 24.51 22.04 -16.25
CA GLU A 70 23.56 22.28 -17.33
C GLU A 70 23.83 21.38 -18.55
N ASP A 71 25.06 20.88 -18.69
CA ASP A 71 25.48 19.99 -19.76
C ASP A 71 24.97 18.55 -19.56
N ASP A 72 23.87 18.20 -20.25
CA ASP A 72 23.24 16.88 -20.19
C ASP A 72 24.06 15.74 -20.82
N ARG A 73 25.21 16.04 -21.43
CA ARG A 73 26.19 15.06 -21.89
C ARG A 73 27.08 14.55 -20.76
N LYS A 74 27.12 15.25 -19.62
CA LYS A 74 27.88 14.87 -18.43
C LYS A 74 27.11 13.87 -17.58
N SER A 75 27.82 13.04 -16.83
CA SER A 75 27.17 12.11 -15.91
C SER A 75 26.43 12.88 -14.81
N ILE A 76 25.34 12.29 -14.28
CA ILE A 76 24.60 12.90 -13.17
C ILE A 76 25.54 13.22 -12.00
N LYS A 77 26.51 12.34 -11.68
CA LYS A 77 27.48 12.58 -10.61
C LYS A 77 28.36 13.82 -10.84
N GLU A 78 28.83 14.04 -12.06
CA GLU A 78 29.60 15.26 -12.40
C GLU A 78 28.73 16.51 -12.28
N ARG A 79 27.47 16.45 -12.76
CA ARG A 79 26.52 17.56 -12.72
C ARG A 79 26.13 17.92 -11.28
N VAL A 80 25.91 16.92 -10.43
CA VAL A 80 25.63 17.09 -9.00
C VAL A 80 26.82 17.72 -8.29
N ALA A 81 28.04 17.22 -8.53
CA ALA A 81 29.24 17.77 -7.91
C ALA A 81 29.46 19.25 -8.29
N ASP A 82 29.26 19.59 -9.56
CA ASP A 82 29.33 20.98 -10.02
C ASP A 82 28.26 21.86 -9.35
N LEU A 83 26.98 21.47 -9.45
CA LEU A 83 25.87 22.22 -8.86
C LEU A 83 26.05 22.42 -7.34
N LEU A 84 26.41 21.36 -6.61
CA LEU A 84 26.64 21.39 -5.17
C LEU A 84 27.77 22.37 -4.80
N SER A 85 28.80 22.48 -5.63
CA SER A 85 29.92 23.42 -5.40
C SER A 85 29.50 24.89 -5.58
N GLN A 86 28.44 25.14 -6.36
CA GLN A 86 27.89 26.47 -6.62
C GLN A 86 26.81 26.88 -5.61
N MET A 87 26.26 25.95 -4.82
CA MET A 87 25.25 26.24 -3.81
C MET A 87 25.87 26.89 -2.57
N SER A 88 25.19 27.91 -2.04
CA SER A 88 25.42 28.42 -0.70
C SER A 88 24.96 27.42 0.36
N VAL A 89 25.46 27.55 1.60
CA VAL A 89 25.00 26.70 2.70
C VAL A 89 23.50 26.89 2.99
N GLU A 90 22.97 28.11 2.82
CA GLU A 90 21.54 28.36 3.01
C GLU A 90 20.67 27.61 1.99
N GLU A 91 21.07 27.60 0.71
CA GLU A 91 20.39 26.84 -0.34
C GLU A 91 20.49 25.33 -0.08
N LYS A 92 21.67 24.85 0.36
CA LYS A 92 21.88 23.44 0.74
C LYS A 92 20.96 23.03 1.89
N ILE A 93 20.81 23.86 2.92
CA ILE A 93 19.90 23.59 4.04
C ILE A 93 18.43 23.68 3.62
N HIS A 94 18.10 24.60 2.71
CA HIS A 94 16.73 24.80 2.23
C HIS A 94 16.19 23.57 1.50
N VAL A 95 16.99 22.89 0.67
CA VAL A 95 16.55 21.70 -0.07
C VAL A 95 16.38 20.44 0.79
N LEU A 96 16.85 20.42 2.04
CA LEU A 96 16.69 19.28 2.97
C LEU A 96 15.26 19.12 3.51
N LYS A 97 14.32 19.98 3.09
CA LYS A 97 12.93 19.97 3.54
C LYS A 97 11.97 20.29 2.39
N GLY A 98 10.72 19.87 2.52
CA GLY A 98 9.65 20.25 1.61
C GLY A 98 9.03 21.64 1.83
N SER A 99 8.14 22.05 0.94
CA SER A 99 7.51 23.37 0.93
C SER A 99 6.37 23.56 1.95
N GLY A 100 5.99 22.50 2.66
CA GLY A 100 4.79 22.43 3.49
C GLY A 100 3.60 21.82 2.75
N MET A 101 2.41 21.96 3.35
CA MET A 101 1.21 21.22 2.94
C MET A 101 0.26 22.00 2.01
N ALA A 102 0.62 23.19 1.51
CA ALA A 102 -0.33 24.00 0.71
C ALA A 102 -0.89 23.24 -0.50
N SER A 103 -0.03 22.57 -1.26
CA SER A 103 -0.42 21.76 -2.43
C SER A 103 -1.34 20.60 -2.05
N ALA A 104 -1.04 19.93 -0.93
CA ALA A 104 -1.78 18.76 -0.45
C ALA A 104 -3.25 19.03 -0.13
N ILE A 105 -3.59 20.29 0.19
CA ILE A 105 -4.95 20.71 0.58
C ILE A 105 -5.56 21.71 -0.41
N GLY A 106 -5.05 21.76 -1.64
CA GLY A 106 -5.61 22.59 -2.72
C GLY A 106 -5.45 24.09 -2.54
N LEU A 107 -4.52 24.54 -1.69
CA LEU A 107 -4.26 25.96 -1.43
C LEU A 107 -3.14 26.53 -2.30
N THR A 108 -3.01 26.05 -3.53
CA THR A 108 -2.12 26.58 -4.57
C THR A 108 -2.83 27.67 -5.37
N GLU A 109 -2.11 28.69 -5.81
CA GLU A 109 -2.68 29.70 -6.70
C GLU A 109 -3.00 29.09 -8.07
N PRO A 110 -4.04 29.58 -8.79
CA PRO A 110 -4.38 29.05 -10.12
C PRO A 110 -3.20 29.10 -11.09
N GLY A 111 -2.86 27.96 -11.68
CA GLY A 111 -1.72 27.81 -12.60
C GLY A 111 -0.36 27.61 -11.93
N GLU A 112 -0.29 27.58 -10.60
CA GLU A 112 0.94 27.26 -9.84
C GLU A 112 0.83 25.87 -9.19
N GLY A 113 1.88 25.06 -9.34
CA GLY A 113 2.00 23.74 -8.73
C GLY A 113 0.95 22.72 -9.15
N ILE A 114 0.81 21.66 -8.34
CA ILE A 114 -0.08 20.52 -8.63
C ILE A 114 -1.02 20.31 -7.44
N PRO A 115 -2.26 20.82 -7.50
CA PRO A 115 -3.24 20.63 -6.43
C PRO A 115 -3.42 19.15 -6.07
N GLY A 116 -3.33 18.83 -4.78
CA GLY A 116 -3.38 17.48 -4.23
C GLY A 116 -2.04 16.75 -4.13
N ALA A 117 -0.96 17.22 -4.79
CA ALA A 117 0.38 16.70 -4.54
C ALA A 117 0.77 16.97 -3.07
N VAL A 118 1.26 15.94 -2.36
CA VAL A 118 1.37 15.98 -0.89
C VAL A 118 2.75 16.39 -0.38
N GLY A 119 3.78 16.34 -1.23
CA GLY A 119 5.15 16.67 -0.88
C GLY A 119 5.88 17.36 -2.03
N THR A 120 7.04 17.95 -1.72
CA THR A 120 7.86 18.64 -2.71
C THR A 120 9.34 18.58 -2.32
N ILE A 121 10.24 18.48 -3.30
CA ILE A 121 11.60 19.02 -3.13
C ILE A 121 11.55 20.47 -3.60
N VAL A 122 11.95 21.39 -2.72
CA VAL A 122 11.88 22.83 -2.97
C VAL A 122 12.85 23.27 -4.07
N PRO A 123 12.52 24.34 -4.82
CA PRO A 123 13.36 24.82 -5.90
C PRO A 123 14.63 25.50 -5.36
N THR A 124 15.64 25.64 -6.22
CA THR A 124 16.79 26.54 -5.99
C THR A 124 16.80 27.61 -7.09
N PRO A 125 16.07 28.73 -6.93
CA PRO A 125 15.77 29.66 -8.02
C PRO A 125 17.00 30.27 -8.69
N ARG A 126 18.02 30.63 -7.91
CA ARG A 126 19.27 31.21 -8.43
C ARG A 126 19.99 30.28 -9.42
N LEU A 127 19.85 28.96 -9.22
CA LEU A 127 20.49 27.93 -10.03
C LEU A 127 19.53 27.29 -11.04
N GLY A 128 18.29 27.79 -11.13
CA GLY A 128 17.25 27.28 -12.04
C GLY A 128 16.89 25.82 -11.81
N ILE A 129 16.95 25.38 -10.55
CA ILE A 129 16.52 24.04 -10.13
C ILE A 129 15.03 24.09 -9.81
N PRO A 130 14.19 23.29 -10.50
CA PRO A 130 12.74 23.36 -10.36
C PRO A 130 12.25 22.68 -9.08
N THR A 131 10.98 22.90 -8.75
CA THR A 131 10.28 22.14 -7.71
C THR A 131 10.07 20.70 -8.21
N VAL A 132 10.30 19.68 -7.38
CA VAL A 132 9.92 18.29 -7.67
C VAL A 132 8.65 17.97 -6.91
N TYR A 133 7.62 17.39 -7.56
CA TYR A 133 6.35 17.06 -6.90
C TYR A 133 6.25 15.59 -6.52
N LEU A 134 5.78 15.36 -5.29
CA LEU A 134 5.55 14.04 -4.72
C LEU A 134 4.05 13.87 -4.43
N SER A 135 3.48 12.74 -4.83
CA SER A 135 2.05 12.47 -4.63
C SER A 135 1.83 11.00 -4.25
N ASP A 136 0.82 10.75 -3.41
CA ASP A 136 0.36 9.41 -3.10
C ASP A 136 -0.27 8.74 -4.34
N GLY A 137 -0.50 7.43 -4.38
CA GLY A 137 -0.14 6.43 -3.38
C GLY A 137 -0.17 4.99 -3.92
N PRO A 138 -0.21 3.99 -3.03
CA PRO A 138 -0.09 2.58 -3.40
C PRO A 138 -1.19 2.01 -4.31
N ALA A 139 -2.42 2.58 -4.31
CA ALA A 139 -3.53 2.10 -5.14
C ALA A 139 -3.75 2.92 -6.43
N GLY A 140 -2.89 3.91 -6.71
CA GLY A 140 -3.06 4.84 -7.83
C GLY A 140 -2.64 6.25 -7.42
N LEU A 141 -2.49 7.14 -8.40
CA LEU A 141 -2.11 8.52 -8.13
C LEU A 141 -3.26 9.27 -7.42
N ARG A 142 -2.93 10.14 -6.45
CA ARG A 142 -3.89 10.94 -5.68
C ARG A 142 -3.56 12.43 -5.79
N ILE A 143 -4.26 13.10 -6.71
CA ILE A 143 -4.23 14.56 -6.90
C ILE A 143 -5.67 15.10 -6.87
N GLU A 144 -5.85 16.42 -6.81
CA GLU A 144 -7.21 16.98 -6.87
C GLU A 144 -7.79 16.80 -8.28
N PRO A 145 -8.99 16.19 -8.40
CA PRO A 145 -9.58 15.87 -9.69
C PRO A 145 -10.16 17.09 -10.42
N LEU A 146 -10.47 18.17 -9.68
CA LEU A 146 -11.06 19.41 -10.18
C LEU A 146 -10.19 20.59 -9.75
N ARG A 147 -9.99 21.56 -10.63
CA ARG A 147 -9.16 22.75 -10.37
C ARG A 147 -9.95 24.03 -10.66
N GLU A 148 -9.77 25.05 -9.83
CA GLU A 148 -10.45 26.33 -10.00
C GLU A 148 -10.04 26.99 -11.32
N GLY A 149 -11.04 27.38 -12.13
CA GLY A 149 -10.80 28.07 -13.41
C GLY A 149 -10.54 27.16 -14.60
N GLU A 150 -10.63 25.84 -14.44
CA GLU A 150 -10.46 24.86 -15.52
C GLU A 150 -11.73 24.02 -15.76
N ASP A 151 -12.06 23.79 -17.03
CA ASP A 151 -13.19 22.93 -17.42
C ASP A 151 -12.83 21.42 -17.45
N ARG A 152 -11.52 21.12 -17.43
CA ARG A 152 -11.02 19.74 -17.54
C ARG A 152 -10.91 19.06 -16.18
N THR A 153 -10.88 17.73 -16.19
CA THR A 153 -10.71 16.91 -15.01
C THR A 153 -9.34 16.24 -14.97
N TYR A 154 -8.94 15.82 -13.77
CA TYR A 154 -7.63 15.23 -13.44
C TYR A 154 -7.81 13.93 -12.64
N TYR A 155 -8.84 13.16 -12.98
CA TYR A 155 -9.07 11.86 -12.34
C TYR A 155 -7.90 10.91 -12.60
N CYS A 156 -7.67 10.03 -11.64
CA CYS A 156 -6.63 9.00 -11.71
C CYS A 156 -7.28 7.62 -11.70
N THR A 157 -6.56 6.62 -12.19
CA THR A 157 -7.06 5.24 -12.13
C THR A 157 -6.90 4.68 -10.73
N ALA A 158 -8.00 4.18 -10.14
CA ALA A 158 -7.96 3.38 -8.91
C ALA A 158 -7.67 1.92 -9.27
N PHE A 159 -6.44 1.50 -9.01
CA PHE A 159 -5.96 0.13 -9.20
C PHE A 159 -6.35 -0.77 -8.02
N PRO A 160 -6.22 -2.10 -8.15
CA PRO A 160 -6.48 -2.99 -7.03
C PRO A 160 -5.52 -2.73 -5.87
N ILE A 161 -6.01 -2.94 -4.64
CA ILE A 161 -5.19 -2.80 -3.44
C ILE A 161 -3.99 -3.76 -3.47
N ALA A 162 -2.91 -3.41 -2.76
CA ALA A 162 -1.68 -4.20 -2.75
C ALA A 162 -1.89 -5.66 -2.31
N THR A 163 -2.81 -5.92 -1.38
CA THR A 163 -3.17 -7.29 -0.97
C THR A 163 -3.77 -8.09 -2.14
N LEU A 164 -4.60 -7.47 -2.98
CA LEU A 164 -5.13 -8.11 -4.18
C LEU A 164 -3.99 -8.34 -5.19
N LEU A 165 -3.16 -7.33 -5.45
CA LEU A 165 -2.02 -7.46 -6.36
C LEU A 165 -1.06 -8.59 -5.93
N ALA A 166 -0.78 -8.72 -4.63
CA ALA A 166 -0.01 -9.85 -4.10
C ALA A 166 -0.72 -11.19 -4.32
N SER A 167 -2.05 -11.21 -4.23
CA SER A 167 -2.86 -12.39 -4.52
C SER A 167 -2.74 -12.85 -5.98
N THR A 168 -2.25 -12.01 -6.90
CA THR A 168 -1.99 -12.43 -8.28
C THR A 168 -0.81 -13.40 -8.38
N TRP A 169 0.18 -13.31 -7.48
CA TRP A 169 1.48 -14.01 -7.58
C TRP A 169 2.18 -13.83 -8.95
N ASN A 170 1.91 -12.70 -9.62
CA ASN A 170 2.35 -12.41 -10.97
C ASN A 170 3.13 -11.09 -11.05
N THR A 171 4.46 -11.16 -10.92
CA THR A 171 5.34 -9.98 -10.98
C THR A 171 5.26 -9.26 -12.32
N ASP A 172 5.04 -9.98 -13.42
CA ASP A 172 4.94 -9.35 -14.75
C ASP A 172 3.69 -8.49 -14.85
N LEU A 173 2.55 -8.96 -14.33
CA LEU A 173 1.32 -8.17 -14.30
C LEU A 173 1.42 -6.97 -13.34
N VAL A 174 2.07 -7.15 -12.18
CA VAL A 174 2.30 -6.06 -11.23
C VAL A 174 3.25 -5.00 -11.79
N HIS A 175 4.23 -5.40 -12.63
CA HIS A 175 5.03 -4.46 -13.41
C HIS A 175 4.18 -3.63 -14.38
N GLU A 176 3.23 -4.25 -15.10
CA GLU A 176 2.33 -3.52 -16.01
C GLU A 176 1.41 -2.55 -15.26
N VAL A 177 0.90 -2.93 -14.08
CA VAL A 177 0.17 -2.02 -13.19
C VAL A 177 1.06 -0.82 -12.82
N GLY A 178 2.31 -1.08 -12.40
CA GLY A 178 3.27 -0.02 -12.12
C GLY A 178 3.55 0.87 -13.33
N ASN A 179 3.64 0.31 -14.54
CA ASN A 179 3.84 1.08 -15.76
C ASN A 179 2.69 2.06 -16.04
N ALA A 180 1.44 1.62 -15.85
CA ALA A 180 0.26 2.46 -15.97
C ALA A 180 0.26 3.61 -14.93
N MET A 181 0.57 3.30 -13.67
CA MET A 181 0.70 4.32 -12.61
C MET A 181 1.80 5.35 -12.95
N GLY A 182 2.96 4.89 -13.41
CA GLY A 182 4.06 5.77 -13.82
C GLY A 182 3.73 6.63 -15.05
N ASN A 183 2.88 6.12 -15.96
CA ASN A 183 2.39 6.90 -17.09
C ASN A 183 1.51 8.06 -16.63
N GLU A 184 0.56 7.83 -15.71
CA GLU A 184 -0.29 8.90 -15.16
C GLU A 184 0.53 9.97 -14.47
N ALA A 185 1.45 9.58 -13.60
CA ALA A 185 2.33 10.54 -12.92
C ALA A 185 3.12 11.40 -13.92
N LYS A 186 3.67 10.77 -14.97
CA LYS A 186 4.37 11.46 -16.06
C LYS A 186 3.47 12.45 -16.81
N GLU A 187 2.24 12.07 -17.13
CA GLU A 187 1.29 12.95 -17.85
C GLU A 187 0.72 14.07 -16.97
N TYR A 188 0.62 13.86 -15.66
CA TYR A 188 0.16 14.87 -14.70
C TYR A 188 1.27 15.72 -14.08
N GLY A 189 2.54 15.46 -14.42
CA GLY A 189 3.69 16.26 -13.95
C GLY A 189 4.16 15.93 -12.54
N ILE A 190 3.79 14.77 -12.00
CA ILE A 190 4.28 14.23 -10.74
C ILE A 190 5.61 13.54 -10.99
N ASP A 191 6.59 13.77 -10.12
CA ASP A 191 7.95 13.27 -10.29
C ASP A 191 8.25 12.03 -9.43
N VAL A 192 7.55 11.86 -8.30
CA VAL A 192 7.69 10.70 -7.41
C VAL A 192 6.32 10.24 -6.90
N ILE A 193 6.02 8.95 -7.07
CA ILE A 193 4.85 8.31 -6.45
C ILE A 193 5.23 7.78 -5.07
N LEU A 194 4.44 8.12 -4.05
CA LEU A 194 4.66 7.70 -2.67
C LEU A 194 4.10 6.30 -2.40
N GLY A 195 4.72 5.32 -3.05
CA GLY A 195 4.43 3.91 -2.89
C GLY A 195 5.53 3.08 -3.55
N PRO A 196 5.44 1.75 -3.44
CA PRO A 196 4.38 0.99 -2.78
C PRO A 196 4.49 0.93 -1.25
N GLY A 197 3.42 0.50 -0.59
CA GLY A 197 3.44 0.03 0.79
C GLY A 197 3.96 -1.43 0.86
N ALA A 198 4.99 -1.70 1.67
CA ALA A 198 5.68 -2.99 1.72
C ALA A 198 5.87 -3.55 3.14
N ASN A 199 5.19 -2.98 4.14
CA ASN A 199 5.23 -3.51 5.51
C ASN A 199 4.59 -4.92 5.59
N ILE A 200 5.10 -5.76 6.48
CA ILE A 200 4.58 -7.12 6.71
C ILE A 200 3.18 -7.09 7.33
N HIS A 201 2.30 -7.98 6.90
CA HIS A 201 1.01 -8.22 7.57
C HIS A 201 1.25 -9.00 8.87
N ARG A 202 1.71 -8.29 9.90
CA ARG A 202 2.01 -8.89 11.21
C ARG A 202 0.76 -9.43 11.90
N HIS A 203 -0.29 -8.60 11.91
CA HIS A 203 -1.55 -8.87 12.60
C HIS A 203 -2.72 -8.46 11.70
N PRO A 204 -3.83 -9.21 11.66
CA PRO A 204 -4.97 -8.92 10.77
C PRO A 204 -5.63 -7.57 11.03
N PHE A 205 -5.44 -7.00 12.22
CA PHE A 205 -6.07 -5.73 12.61
C PHE A 205 -5.33 -4.47 12.16
N CYS A 206 -4.11 -4.58 11.60
CA CYS A 206 -3.44 -3.37 11.09
C CYS A 206 -4.33 -2.69 10.04
N GLY A 207 -4.68 -1.42 10.28
CA GLY A 207 -5.63 -0.67 9.44
C GLY A 207 -5.18 -0.47 7.99
N ARG A 208 -3.87 -0.61 7.73
CA ARG A 208 -3.24 -0.42 6.42
C ARG A 208 -2.84 -1.73 5.73
N ASN A 209 -3.25 -2.89 6.25
CA ASN A 209 -2.97 -4.16 5.58
C ASN A 209 -3.43 -4.16 4.11
N PHE A 210 -4.53 -3.47 3.78
CA PHE A 210 -5.03 -3.41 2.40
C PHE A 210 -3.98 -2.91 1.39
N GLU A 211 -3.19 -1.90 1.77
CA GLU A 211 -2.15 -1.27 0.94
C GLU A 211 -0.76 -1.88 1.15
N TYR A 212 -0.68 -3.00 1.86
CA TYR A 212 0.50 -3.85 1.98
C TYR A 212 0.29 -5.18 1.24
N TYR A 213 1.39 -5.89 0.94
CA TYR A 213 1.34 -7.07 0.08
C TYR A 213 1.02 -8.36 0.83
N SER A 214 1.79 -8.70 1.86
CA SER A 214 1.81 -10.05 2.42
C SER A 214 2.34 -10.13 3.85
N GLU A 215 2.04 -11.24 4.52
CA GLU A 215 2.72 -11.67 5.75
C GLU A 215 4.13 -12.27 5.48
N ASP A 216 4.46 -12.55 4.22
CA ASP A 216 5.75 -13.12 3.82
C ASP A 216 6.67 -12.08 3.15
N PRO A 217 7.95 -11.99 3.59
CA PRO A 217 8.89 -11.01 3.04
C PRO A 217 9.32 -11.28 1.59
N VAL A 218 9.35 -12.53 1.13
CA VAL A 218 9.72 -12.84 -0.26
C VAL A 218 8.61 -12.40 -1.19
N LEU A 219 7.36 -12.71 -0.86
CA LEU A 219 6.22 -12.23 -1.66
C LEU A 219 6.13 -10.71 -1.65
N SER A 220 6.23 -10.07 -0.47
CA SER A 220 6.20 -8.60 -0.35
C SER A 220 7.34 -7.94 -1.14
N GLY A 221 8.57 -8.45 -1.01
CA GLY A 221 9.74 -7.89 -1.69
C GLY A 221 9.65 -8.02 -3.22
N LYS A 222 9.24 -9.20 -3.72
CA LYS A 222 9.10 -9.45 -5.17
C LYS A 222 8.00 -8.61 -5.81
N MET A 223 6.86 -8.45 -5.13
CA MET A 223 5.76 -7.60 -5.62
C MET A 223 6.13 -6.12 -5.58
N GLY A 224 6.78 -5.68 -4.49
CA GLY A 224 7.29 -4.32 -4.37
C GLY A 224 8.31 -3.98 -5.46
N ALA A 225 9.28 -4.86 -5.71
CA ALA A 225 10.27 -4.64 -6.77
C ALA A 225 9.63 -4.56 -8.16
N ALA A 226 8.65 -5.41 -8.43
CA ALA A 226 7.94 -5.44 -9.72
C ALA A 226 7.19 -4.13 -10.00
N ILE A 227 6.40 -3.62 -9.03
CA ILE A 227 5.65 -2.38 -9.23
C ILE A 227 6.59 -1.17 -9.36
N ILE A 228 7.70 -1.17 -8.59
CA ILE A 228 8.71 -0.10 -8.64
C ILE A 228 9.35 -0.06 -10.03
N ASN A 229 9.83 -1.20 -10.53
CA ASN A 229 10.41 -1.28 -11.86
C ASN A 229 9.41 -0.81 -12.95
N GLY A 230 8.12 -1.15 -12.80
CA GLY A 230 7.05 -0.66 -13.66
C GLY A 230 6.92 0.85 -13.66
N ILE A 231 6.78 1.46 -12.48
CA ILE A 231 6.65 2.93 -12.33
C ILE A 231 7.90 3.62 -12.88
N GLU A 232 9.09 3.19 -12.45
CA GLU A 232 10.35 3.87 -12.76
C GLU A 232 10.79 3.72 -14.21
N SER A 233 10.25 2.75 -14.95
CA SER A 233 10.42 2.65 -16.41
C SER A 233 9.91 3.89 -17.16
N ASN A 234 9.01 4.69 -16.55
CA ASN A 234 8.50 5.94 -17.10
C ASN A 234 9.40 7.16 -16.80
N GLY A 235 10.49 6.99 -16.07
CA GLY A 235 11.32 8.10 -15.58
C GLY A 235 10.65 8.92 -14.48
N ILE A 236 9.82 8.25 -13.67
CA ILE A 236 9.16 8.75 -12.45
C ILE A 236 9.75 7.98 -11.28
N GLY A 237 10.05 8.64 -10.16
CA GLY A 237 10.56 7.95 -8.97
C GLY A 237 9.48 7.25 -8.17
N THR A 238 9.90 6.31 -7.33
CA THR A 238 9.05 5.70 -6.29
C THR A 238 9.57 6.00 -4.90
N SER A 239 8.69 5.85 -3.90
CA SER A 239 9.04 5.88 -2.49
C SER A 239 8.45 4.68 -1.75
N VAL A 240 9.18 3.55 -1.75
CA VAL A 240 8.75 2.38 -0.99
C VAL A 240 8.64 2.71 0.51
N LYS A 241 7.53 2.30 1.13
CA LYS A 241 7.17 2.72 2.49
C LYS A 241 6.53 1.60 3.31
N HIS A 242 6.59 1.62 4.64
CA HIS A 242 7.33 2.53 5.49
C HIS A 242 8.49 1.76 6.13
N PHE A 243 9.71 2.17 5.83
CA PHE A 243 10.92 1.55 6.33
C PHE A 243 11.16 1.99 7.78
N VAL A 244 10.91 1.19 8.82
CA VAL A 244 10.50 -0.22 8.83
C VAL A 244 9.58 -0.51 10.02
N ALA A 245 8.95 -1.69 10.02
CA ALA A 245 8.10 -2.22 11.09
C ALA A 245 6.93 -1.32 11.50
N ASN A 246 6.36 -0.59 10.55
CA ASN A 246 5.13 0.19 10.73
C ASN A 246 3.90 -0.71 10.59
N ASN A 247 3.76 -1.69 11.48
CA ASN A 247 2.74 -2.75 11.36
C ASN A 247 1.51 -2.52 12.26
N GLN A 248 1.33 -1.32 12.81
CA GLN A 248 0.12 -0.88 13.54
C GLN A 248 -0.08 0.63 13.37
N GLU A 249 -1.32 1.08 13.33
CA GLU A 249 -1.66 2.50 13.21
C GLU A 249 -1.77 3.19 14.59
N THR A 250 -2.21 2.44 15.60
CA THR A 250 -2.36 2.93 16.97
C THR A 250 -1.03 3.47 17.47
N GLU A 251 -1.00 4.78 17.76
CA GLU A 251 0.18 5.49 18.24
C GLU A 251 1.43 5.36 17.37
N ARG A 252 1.29 5.10 16.05
CA ARG A 252 2.42 4.91 15.12
C ARG A 252 3.53 5.98 15.21
N THR A 253 3.21 7.23 15.59
CA THR A 253 4.18 8.35 15.73
C THR A 253 4.95 8.38 17.06
N LEU A 254 4.58 7.55 18.02
CA LEU A 254 5.21 7.46 19.34
C LEU A 254 5.59 6.03 19.73
N ASN A 255 4.94 5.03 19.14
CA ASN A 255 5.13 3.63 19.48
C ASN A 255 6.59 3.22 19.32
N ASP A 256 7.10 2.51 20.32
CA ASP A 256 8.40 1.87 20.28
C ASP A 256 8.27 0.36 20.06
N VAL A 257 8.68 -0.09 18.87
CA VAL A 257 8.69 -1.51 18.52
C VAL A 257 9.94 -2.14 19.13
N ILE A 258 9.71 -3.07 20.05
CA ILE A 258 10.75 -3.85 20.72
C ILE A 258 10.84 -5.21 20.02
N VAL A 259 11.92 -5.43 19.28
CA VAL A 259 12.05 -6.54 18.33
C VAL A 259 13.48 -7.05 18.27
N SER A 260 13.64 -8.36 18.12
CA SER A 260 14.96 -9.00 18.00
C SER A 260 15.60 -8.69 16.64
N GLU A 261 16.92 -8.71 16.59
CA GLU A 261 17.66 -8.45 15.35
C GLU A 261 17.36 -9.55 14.32
N ARG A 262 17.20 -10.80 14.77
CA ARG A 262 16.83 -11.91 13.90
C ARG A 262 15.47 -11.69 13.23
N ALA A 263 14.45 -11.29 13.99
CA ALA A 263 13.14 -11.00 13.43
C ALA A 263 13.19 -9.80 12.48
N MET A 264 13.96 -8.76 12.81
CA MET A 264 14.21 -7.64 11.92
C MET A 264 14.81 -8.11 10.59
N ARG A 265 15.91 -8.87 10.61
CA ARG A 265 16.64 -9.30 9.41
C ARG A 265 15.89 -10.33 8.58
N GLU A 266 15.19 -11.27 9.20
CA GLU A 266 14.50 -12.37 8.49
C GLU A 266 13.07 -12.02 8.04
N ILE A 267 12.39 -11.05 8.68
CA ILE A 267 10.98 -10.71 8.39
C ILE A 267 10.83 -9.26 7.95
N TYR A 268 11.06 -8.28 8.83
CA TYR A 268 10.60 -6.91 8.58
C TYR A 268 11.48 -6.11 7.64
N LEU A 269 12.79 -6.34 7.66
CA LEU A 269 13.75 -5.74 6.73
C LEU A 269 13.83 -6.53 5.42
N LYS A 270 13.55 -7.84 5.44
CA LYS A 270 13.84 -8.73 4.31
C LYS A 270 13.10 -8.36 3.02
N GLY A 271 11.85 -7.91 3.12
CA GLY A 271 11.11 -7.40 1.95
C GLY A 271 11.75 -6.16 1.33
N PHE A 272 12.22 -5.22 2.17
CA PHE A 272 12.93 -4.02 1.71
C PHE A 272 14.31 -4.33 1.14
N GLU A 273 15.04 -5.29 1.72
CA GLU A 273 16.31 -5.78 1.18
C GLU A 273 16.14 -6.28 -0.25
N ILE A 274 15.15 -7.15 -0.50
CA ILE A 274 14.83 -7.67 -1.84
C ILE A 274 14.48 -6.53 -2.81
N ILE A 275 13.71 -5.54 -2.35
CA ILE A 275 13.35 -4.36 -3.18
C ILE A 275 14.60 -3.56 -3.56
N VAL A 276 15.50 -3.30 -2.61
CA VAL A 276 16.75 -2.57 -2.88
C VAL A 276 17.64 -3.35 -3.86
N GLU A 277 17.76 -4.67 -3.69
CA GLU A 277 18.56 -5.53 -4.56
C GLU A 277 18.00 -5.65 -5.99
N GLU A 278 16.67 -5.68 -6.14
CA GLU A 278 16.01 -6.01 -7.42
C GLU A 278 15.44 -4.81 -8.19
N SER A 279 15.29 -3.65 -7.55
CA SER A 279 14.73 -2.47 -8.22
C SER A 279 15.44 -1.13 -7.94
N GLN A 280 16.29 -1.01 -6.90
CA GLN A 280 16.96 0.25 -6.53
C GLN A 280 16.01 1.48 -6.58
N PRO A 281 14.93 1.51 -5.77
CA PRO A 281 13.96 2.60 -5.82
C PRO A 281 14.63 3.96 -5.65
N TRP A 282 14.10 5.00 -6.30
CA TRP A 282 14.70 6.33 -6.20
C TRP A 282 14.68 6.85 -4.76
N THR A 283 13.63 6.53 -4.02
CA THR A 283 13.50 6.91 -2.62
C THR A 283 12.96 5.79 -1.72
N ILE A 284 13.28 5.90 -0.43
CA ILE A 284 12.66 5.11 0.65
C ILE A 284 12.07 6.08 1.67
N MET A 285 10.86 5.78 2.15
CA MET A 285 10.24 6.57 3.23
C MET A 285 10.46 5.90 4.58
N SER A 286 11.09 6.61 5.51
CA SER A 286 11.29 6.14 6.87
C SER A 286 9.98 6.16 7.67
N SER A 287 9.75 5.14 8.50
CA SER A 287 8.53 4.98 9.27
C SER A 287 8.41 5.96 10.43
N TYR A 288 7.18 6.13 10.90
CA TYR A 288 6.85 6.97 12.04
C TYR A 288 7.40 6.46 13.37
N ASN A 289 7.38 5.15 13.58
CA ASN A 289 7.61 4.54 14.89
C ASN A 289 9.09 4.54 15.26
N LYS A 290 9.35 4.18 16.51
CA LYS A 290 10.70 3.83 16.96
C LYS A 290 10.92 2.33 16.80
N ILE A 291 12.18 1.97 16.65
CA ILE A 291 12.68 0.60 16.74
C ILE A 291 13.70 0.57 17.87
N ASN A 292 13.45 -0.24 18.89
CA ASN A 292 14.34 -0.42 20.04
C ASN A 292 14.84 0.92 20.62
N GLY A 293 13.93 1.88 20.79
CA GLY A 293 14.18 3.18 21.43
C GLY A 293 14.50 4.34 20.49
N THR A 294 14.80 4.11 19.21
CA THR A 294 15.20 5.16 18.25
C THR A 294 14.19 5.30 17.13
N TYR A 295 13.75 6.52 16.83
CA TYR A 295 12.93 6.81 15.66
C TYR A 295 13.62 6.34 14.38
N THR A 296 12.89 5.71 13.47
CA THR A 296 13.51 5.19 12.25
C THR A 296 14.21 6.29 11.44
N SER A 297 13.56 7.45 11.30
CA SER A 297 14.14 8.64 10.64
C SER A 297 15.42 9.18 11.29
N GLN A 298 15.74 8.77 12.52
CA GLN A 298 16.92 9.20 13.28
C GLN A 298 17.91 8.05 13.52
N SER A 299 17.67 6.87 12.96
CA SER A 299 18.48 5.68 13.22
C SER A 299 19.58 5.53 12.18
N LYS A 300 20.81 5.93 12.52
CA LYS A 300 21.99 5.68 11.66
C LYS A 300 22.16 4.19 11.37
N TYR A 301 21.87 3.35 12.37
CA TYR A 301 21.93 1.90 12.23
C TYR A 301 21.05 1.41 11.07
N LEU A 302 19.78 1.85 11.03
CA LEU A 302 18.85 1.42 9.99
C LEU A 302 19.14 2.10 8.64
N LEU A 303 19.32 3.42 8.63
CA LEU A 303 19.34 4.22 7.39
C LEU A 303 20.70 4.31 6.71
N THR A 304 21.77 4.03 7.44
CA THR A 304 23.14 4.04 6.90
C THR A 304 23.76 2.66 7.01
N ASP A 305 23.92 2.13 8.22
CA ASP A 305 24.72 0.91 8.42
C ASP A 305 24.05 -0.30 7.72
N ILE A 306 22.74 -0.48 7.86
CA ILE A 306 22.01 -1.53 7.12
C ILE A 306 21.73 -1.09 5.69
N LEU A 307 20.93 -0.03 5.54
CA LEU A 307 20.34 0.29 4.24
C LEU A 307 21.40 0.60 3.17
N ARG A 308 22.51 1.24 3.54
CA ARG A 308 23.52 1.70 2.58
C ARG A 308 24.79 0.87 2.63
N ASP A 309 25.33 0.62 3.82
CA ASP A 309 26.60 -0.09 3.94
C ASP A 309 26.43 -1.59 3.72
N ASP A 310 25.37 -2.22 4.25
CA ASP A 310 25.07 -3.64 3.98
C ASP A 310 24.41 -3.86 2.61
N TRP A 311 23.38 -3.08 2.26
CA TRP A 311 22.55 -3.36 1.06
C TRP A 311 22.92 -2.54 -0.18
N GLY A 312 23.72 -1.48 -0.04
CA GLY A 312 24.11 -0.65 -1.18
C GLY A 312 22.97 0.19 -1.76
N PHE A 313 21.99 0.63 -0.97
CA PHE A 313 20.96 1.57 -1.44
C PHE A 313 21.57 2.89 -1.91
N GLU A 314 21.33 3.25 -3.17
CA GLU A 314 21.89 4.45 -3.80
C GLU A 314 20.96 5.68 -3.69
N GLY A 315 19.65 5.47 -3.58
CA GLY A 315 18.64 6.53 -3.57
C GLY A 315 18.65 7.42 -2.32
N LEU A 316 17.66 8.31 -2.19
CA LEU A 316 17.49 9.17 -1.02
C LEU A 316 16.48 8.57 -0.02
N VAL A 317 16.63 8.91 1.26
CA VAL A 317 15.62 8.60 2.28
C VAL A 317 14.84 9.87 2.62
N MET A 318 13.52 9.78 2.65
CA MET A 318 12.65 10.86 3.16
C MET A 318 11.92 10.44 4.43
N THR A 319 11.51 11.39 5.26
CA THR A 319 10.59 11.09 6.37
C THR A 319 9.20 10.82 5.84
N ASP A 320 8.44 9.97 6.55
CA ASP A 320 6.98 10.12 6.53
C ASP A 320 6.58 11.52 7.03
N TRP A 321 5.35 11.95 6.75
CA TRP A 321 4.87 13.32 6.96
C TRP A 321 4.96 13.72 8.44
N PHE A 322 5.84 14.67 8.76
CA PHE A 322 6.12 15.09 10.14
C PHE A 322 6.77 14.01 11.03
N GLY A 323 7.36 12.97 10.43
CA GLY A 323 8.05 11.91 11.12
C GLY A 323 9.27 12.40 11.93
N GLY A 324 9.54 11.74 13.06
CA GLY A 324 10.67 12.03 13.95
C GLY A 324 10.53 13.33 14.77
N ARG A 325 11.64 13.75 15.40
CA ARG A 325 11.67 14.84 16.40
C ARG A 325 12.82 15.82 16.26
N ASP A 326 13.94 15.39 15.71
CA ASP A 326 15.19 16.17 15.63
C ASP A 326 15.72 16.22 14.20
N ALA A 327 15.61 17.40 13.57
CA ALA A 327 15.99 17.60 12.18
C ALA A 327 17.49 17.37 11.93
N ALA A 328 18.37 17.81 12.83
CA ALA A 328 19.81 17.62 12.65
C ALA A 328 20.22 16.16 12.79
N ALA A 329 19.61 15.45 13.77
CA ALA A 329 19.82 14.02 13.94
C ALA A 329 19.29 13.19 12.75
N GLN A 330 18.16 13.60 12.15
CA GLN A 330 17.61 12.95 10.97
C GLN A 330 18.56 12.99 9.78
N ILE A 331 19.05 14.18 9.41
CA ILE A 331 20.02 14.34 8.31
C ILE A 331 21.31 13.56 8.61
N THR A 332 21.81 13.66 9.84
CA THR A 332 23.04 12.95 10.26
C THR A 332 22.90 11.43 10.21
N ALA A 333 21.71 10.90 10.50
CA ALA A 333 21.44 9.46 10.43
C ALA A 333 21.37 8.90 9.00
N GLY A 334 21.21 9.78 8.00
CA GLY A 334 21.02 9.39 6.60
C GLY A 334 19.57 9.49 6.13
N ASN A 335 18.68 10.16 6.87
CA ASN A 335 17.38 10.60 6.36
C ASN A 335 17.57 11.93 5.63
N ASP A 336 17.64 11.91 4.31
CA ASP A 336 18.10 13.03 3.48
C ASP A 336 17.07 14.18 3.35
N LEU A 337 15.77 13.87 3.30
CA LEU A 337 14.69 14.83 3.05
C LEU A 337 13.62 14.80 4.15
N LEU A 338 13.24 15.98 4.67
CA LEU A 338 12.17 16.13 5.67
C LEU A 338 10.85 16.55 4.99
N GLU A 339 9.87 15.65 4.94
CA GLU A 339 8.54 15.91 4.37
C GLU A 339 7.46 16.05 5.48
N PRO A 340 6.44 16.91 5.29
CA PRO A 340 6.28 17.86 4.17
C PRO A 340 7.20 19.09 4.28
N GLY A 341 8.03 19.14 5.33
CA GLY A 341 8.77 20.32 5.74
C GLY A 341 7.93 21.28 6.58
N THR A 342 8.58 21.97 7.51
CA THR A 342 7.98 23.04 8.32
C THR A 342 8.99 24.15 8.54
N LYS A 343 8.50 25.37 8.80
CA LYS A 343 9.37 26.50 9.16
C LYS A 343 10.20 26.22 10.41
N LYS A 344 9.68 25.41 11.34
CA LYS A 344 10.39 24.98 12.55
C LYS A 344 11.55 24.04 12.23
N GLN A 345 11.34 23.03 11.38
CA GLN A 345 12.41 22.13 10.95
C GLN A 345 13.48 22.90 10.17
N TRP A 346 13.09 23.79 9.27
CA TRP A 346 14.04 24.62 8.54
C TRP A 346 14.89 25.51 9.46
N LYS A 347 14.27 26.12 10.48
CA LYS A 347 15.03 26.84 11.51
C LYS A 347 15.98 25.92 12.28
N ALA A 348 15.52 24.74 12.69
CA ALA A 348 16.33 23.78 13.43
C ALA A 348 17.56 23.31 12.64
N LEU A 349 17.44 23.11 11.32
CA LEU A 349 18.58 22.76 10.46
C LEU A 349 19.62 23.89 10.39
N LYS A 350 19.16 25.15 10.29
CA LYS A 350 20.06 26.32 10.31
C LYS A 350 20.77 26.47 11.64
N ASP A 351 20.01 26.42 12.74
CA ASP A 351 20.55 26.51 14.09
C ASP A 351 21.55 25.37 14.36
N GLY A 352 21.23 24.15 13.92
CA GLY A 352 22.10 22.97 14.03
C GLY A 352 23.39 23.10 13.23
N TYR A 353 23.37 23.75 12.07
CA TYR A 353 24.60 24.06 11.34
C TYR A 353 25.43 25.13 12.06
N GLU A 354 24.79 26.22 12.49
CA GLU A 354 25.46 27.34 13.16
C GLU A 354 26.11 26.94 14.49
N ASN A 355 25.50 26.02 15.24
CA ASN A 355 26.01 25.54 16.53
C ASN A 355 26.96 24.32 16.42
N GLY A 356 27.09 23.72 15.23
CA GLY A 356 27.95 22.58 14.95
C GLY A 356 27.34 21.19 15.21
N GLU A 357 26.05 21.09 15.52
CA GLU A 357 25.31 19.82 15.63
C GLU A 357 25.08 19.14 14.27
N LEU A 358 24.99 19.92 13.19
CA LEU A 358 24.84 19.45 11.81
C LEU A 358 26.06 19.86 10.97
N SER A 359 26.88 18.88 10.58
CA SER A 359 28.07 19.13 9.77
C SER A 359 27.77 19.43 8.30
N ILE A 360 28.64 20.21 7.64
CA ILE A 360 28.55 20.43 6.19
C ILE A 360 28.67 19.13 5.39
N ASP A 361 29.46 18.15 5.86
CA ASP A 361 29.59 16.85 5.18
C ASP A 361 28.28 16.06 5.19
N ALA A 362 27.51 16.13 6.29
CA ALA A 362 26.18 15.50 6.36
C ALA A 362 25.20 16.20 5.41
N ILE A 363 25.21 17.54 5.41
CA ILE A 363 24.41 18.35 4.48
C ILE A 363 24.75 18.00 3.03
N ASP A 364 26.03 18.04 2.65
CA ASP A 364 26.49 17.82 1.27
C ASP A 364 26.15 16.41 0.78
N LYS A 365 26.22 15.39 1.64
CA LYS A 365 25.80 14.03 1.30
C LYS A 365 24.30 13.95 0.99
N SER A 366 23.46 14.52 1.86
CA SER A 366 22.01 14.48 1.65
C SER A 366 21.57 15.33 0.47
N VAL A 367 22.15 16.52 0.31
CA VAL A 367 21.90 17.37 -0.87
C VAL A 367 22.34 16.68 -2.15
N SER A 368 23.48 15.99 -2.16
CA SER A 368 23.93 15.25 -3.36
C SER A 368 22.89 14.23 -3.82
N ARG A 369 22.33 13.43 -2.90
CA ARG A 369 21.29 12.43 -3.23
C ARG A 369 19.97 13.06 -3.69
N ILE A 370 19.58 14.17 -3.06
CA ILE A 370 18.43 14.97 -3.48
C ILE A 370 18.63 15.47 -4.91
N LEU A 371 19.80 16.05 -5.21
CA LEU A 371 20.13 16.55 -6.54
C LEU A 371 20.22 15.42 -7.57
N GLU A 372 20.76 14.25 -7.21
CA GLU A 372 20.75 13.07 -8.09
C GLU A 372 19.33 12.70 -8.52
N LEU A 373 18.37 12.70 -7.58
CA LEU A 373 16.96 12.50 -7.92
C LEU A 373 16.45 13.62 -8.83
N VAL A 374 16.68 14.88 -8.47
CA VAL A 374 16.25 16.04 -9.25
C VAL A 374 16.73 15.93 -10.71
N PHE A 375 18.00 15.56 -10.95
CA PHE A 375 18.54 15.35 -12.30
C PHE A 375 17.94 14.15 -13.05
N LYS A 376 17.43 13.13 -12.35
CA LYS A 376 16.71 12.01 -12.97
C LYS A 376 15.31 12.43 -13.47
N THR A 377 14.70 13.44 -12.85
CA THR A 377 13.33 13.88 -13.18
C THR A 377 13.18 14.35 -14.63
N ARG A 378 11.95 14.26 -15.12
CA ARG A 378 11.55 14.78 -16.43
C ARG A 378 11.63 16.32 -16.50
N LYS A 379 11.48 17.02 -15.38
CA LYS A 379 11.59 18.48 -15.29
C LYS A 379 12.96 19.00 -15.66
N MET A 380 14.02 18.27 -15.29
CA MET A 380 15.39 18.64 -15.70
C MET A 380 15.64 18.47 -17.20
N LYS A 381 14.73 17.79 -17.91
CA LYS A 381 14.70 17.65 -19.38
C LYS A 381 13.68 18.57 -20.06
N ASN A 382 13.09 19.52 -19.31
CA ASN A 382 12.04 20.43 -19.77
C ASN A 382 10.88 19.72 -20.48
N TYR A 383 10.51 18.54 -19.97
CA TYR A 383 9.37 17.79 -20.49
C TYR A 383 8.06 18.56 -20.21
N GLU A 384 7.28 18.82 -21.25
CA GLU A 384 5.93 19.35 -21.14
C GLU A 384 4.94 18.19 -20.98
N ASN A 385 4.16 18.21 -19.90
CA ASN A 385 3.21 17.16 -19.58
C ASN A 385 1.84 17.37 -20.28
N GLY A 386 1.24 16.30 -20.80
CA GLY A 386 0.02 16.38 -21.61
C GLY A 386 -1.27 16.53 -20.81
N ASN A 387 -1.27 16.16 -19.53
CA ASN A 387 -2.45 16.06 -18.65
C ASN A 387 -3.57 15.18 -19.25
N ASN A 388 -3.21 14.17 -20.05
CA ASN A 388 -4.16 13.32 -20.74
C ASN A 388 -3.66 11.87 -20.80
N PRO A 389 -3.49 11.19 -19.64
CA PRO A 389 -3.18 9.77 -19.63
C PRO A 389 -4.32 8.95 -20.25
N ASP A 390 -3.99 7.74 -20.72
CA ASP A 390 -4.95 6.82 -21.31
C ASP A 390 -5.70 6.02 -20.22
N LEU A 391 -6.59 6.72 -19.52
CA LEU A 391 -7.34 6.15 -18.39
C LEU A 391 -8.21 4.94 -18.79
N GLU A 392 -8.62 4.84 -20.05
CA GLU A 392 -9.39 3.69 -20.55
C GLU A 392 -8.49 2.44 -20.66
N ALA A 393 -7.28 2.60 -21.21
CA ALA A 393 -6.30 1.51 -21.22
C ALA A 393 -5.87 1.10 -19.81
N HIS A 394 -5.70 2.07 -18.91
CA HIS A 394 -5.35 1.80 -17.51
C HIS A 394 -6.48 1.07 -16.77
N ALA A 395 -7.75 1.43 -17.02
CA ALA A 395 -8.89 0.70 -16.48
C ALA A 395 -8.92 -0.77 -16.94
N ALA A 396 -8.54 -1.06 -18.19
CA ALA A 396 -8.44 -2.44 -18.66
C ALA A 396 -7.38 -3.26 -17.88
N ILE A 397 -6.24 -2.63 -17.54
CA ILE A 397 -5.21 -3.24 -16.69
C ILE A 397 -5.72 -3.45 -15.27
N THR A 398 -6.48 -2.49 -14.71
CA THR A 398 -7.16 -2.64 -13.41
C THR A 398 -8.09 -3.84 -13.41
N ARG A 399 -8.96 -3.98 -14.42
CA ARG A 399 -9.88 -5.12 -14.53
C ARG A 399 -9.14 -6.45 -14.61
N GLN A 400 -8.09 -6.54 -15.44
CA GLN A 400 -7.29 -7.75 -15.57
C GLN A 400 -6.59 -8.12 -14.25
N SER A 401 -5.91 -7.15 -13.63
CA SER A 401 -5.15 -7.37 -12.39
C SER A 401 -6.06 -7.69 -11.21
N ALA A 402 -7.25 -7.08 -11.14
CA ALA A 402 -8.30 -7.44 -10.20
C ALA A 402 -8.74 -8.91 -10.41
N SER A 403 -9.18 -9.29 -11.61
CA SER A 403 -9.64 -10.67 -11.88
C SER A 403 -8.55 -11.72 -11.62
N GLU A 404 -7.28 -11.47 -11.97
CA GLU A 404 -6.18 -12.41 -11.71
C GLU A 404 -5.79 -12.55 -10.24
N GLY A 405 -6.14 -11.58 -9.40
CA GLY A 405 -5.86 -11.58 -7.96
C GLY A 405 -7.04 -11.98 -7.08
N MET A 406 -8.27 -12.08 -7.62
CA MET A 406 -9.40 -12.65 -6.87
C MET A 406 -9.15 -14.12 -6.57
N VAL A 407 -9.47 -14.52 -5.34
CA VAL A 407 -9.18 -15.87 -4.82
C VAL A 407 -10.49 -16.63 -4.66
N LEU A 408 -10.64 -17.74 -5.40
CA LEU A 408 -11.76 -18.65 -5.19
C LEU A 408 -11.46 -19.49 -3.93
N LEU A 409 -12.20 -19.25 -2.85
CA LEU A 409 -11.98 -19.90 -1.57
C LEU A 409 -12.77 -21.20 -1.40
N LYS A 410 -13.93 -21.28 -2.06
CA LYS A 410 -14.80 -22.46 -2.06
C LYS A 410 -15.59 -22.51 -3.36
N ASN A 411 -15.79 -23.72 -3.91
CA ASN A 411 -16.67 -23.93 -5.05
C ASN A 411 -17.19 -25.38 -5.07
N GLU A 412 -18.46 -25.59 -4.76
CA GLU A 412 -19.15 -26.89 -4.83
C GLU A 412 -19.82 -27.08 -6.21
N ASP A 413 -19.01 -26.99 -7.27
CA ASP A 413 -19.43 -27.06 -8.69
C ASP A 413 -20.54 -26.06 -9.07
N VAL A 414 -20.47 -24.84 -8.53
CA VAL A 414 -21.44 -23.76 -8.83
C VAL A 414 -20.90 -22.74 -9.81
N LEU A 415 -19.61 -22.43 -9.71
CA LEU A 415 -18.94 -21.48 -10.60
C LEU A 415 -18.08 -22.23 -11.63
N PRO A 416 -18.00 -21.72 -12.88
CA PRO A 416 -18.66 -20.50 -13.38
C PRO A 416 -20.18 -20.67 -13.65
N LEU A 417 -20.92 -19.56 -13.67
CA LEU A 417 -22.36 -19.53 -13.98
C LEU A 417 -22.59 -19.65 -15.48
N GLU A 418 -23.05 -20.82 -15.92
CA GLU A 418 -23.31 -21.09 -17.33
C GLU A 418 -24.74 -20.70 -17.76
N THR A 419 -25.75 -21.11 -16.98
CA THR A 419 -27.16 -21.06 -17.39
C THR A 419 -28.00 -20.10 -16.56
N GLU A 420 -27.58 -19.82 -15.34
CA GLU A 420 -28.23 -18.96 -14.37
C GLU A 420 -28.03 -17.51 -14.79
N LYS A 421 -29.09 -16.83 -15.22
CA LYS A 421 -29.00 -15.45 -15.70
C LYS A 421 -29.71 -14.46 -14.80
N ASN A 422 -30.73 -14.88 -14.07
CA ASN A 422 -31.46 -14.02 -13.14
C ASN A 422 -30.89 -14.11 -11.72
N VAL A 423 -30.08 -13.13 -11.35
CA VAL A 423 -29.30 -13.12 -10.11
C VAL A 423 -30.05 -12.37 -9.02
N ALA A 424 -30.33 -13.03 -7.90
CA ALA A 424 -30.69 -12.37 -6.66
C ALA A 424 -29.44 -11.72 -6.04
N LEU A 425 -29.23 -10.44 -6.35
CA LEU A 425 -28.12 -9.66 -5.85
C LEU A 425 -28.45 -9.10 -4.46
N LEU A 426 -27.76 -9.61 -3.45
CA LEU A 426 -28.01 -9.42 -2.03
C LEU A 426 -26.79 -8.80 -1.34
N GLY A 427 -26.99 -8.19 -0.17
CA GLY A 427 -25.96 -7.43 0.53
C GLY A 427 -25.76 -6.04 -0.08
N VAL A 428 -25.50 -5.07 0.78
CA VAL A 428 -25.49 -3.65 0.40
C VAL A 428 -24.30 -3.32 -0.50
N THR A 429 -23.15 -3.91 -0.21
CA THR A 429 -21.91 -3.69 -0.97
C THR A 429 -21.88 -4.38 -2.33
N SER A 430 -22.93 -5.12 -2.70
CA SER A 430 -23.17 -5.51 -4.10
C SER A 430 -23.51 -4.30 -4.98
N TYR A 431 -24.21 -3.32 -4.41
CA TYR A 431 -24.65 -2.11 -5.11
C TYR A 431 -23.74 -0.91 -4.81
N ASP A 432 -23.21 -0.83 -3.58
CA ASP A 432 -22.23 0.18 -3.17
C ASP A 432 -20.85 -0.45 -2.94
N PHE A 433 -20.21 -0.85 -4.05
CA PHE A 433 -18.98 -1.61 -4.07
C PHE A 433 -17.78 -0.79 -3.56
N ILE A 434 -16.90 -1.43 -2.81
CA ILE A 434 -15.72 -0.78 -2.19
C ILE A 434 -14.51 -0.99 -3.09
N ALA A 435 -14.01 0.10 -3.69
CA ALA A 435 -12.86 0.09 -4.60
C ALA A 435 -11.52 -0.08 -3.87
N GLY A 436 -11.37 0.50 -2.67
CA GLY A 436 -10.13 0.50 -1.89
C GLY A 436 -10.34 0.96 -0.45
N GLY A 437 -9.25 0.98 0.31
CA GLY A 437 -9.20 1.54 1.67
C GLY A 437 -9.06 3.05 1.69
N THR A 438 -9.25 3.68 2.84
CA THR A 438 -9.09 5.14 2.99
C THR A 438 -7.68 5.53 3.44
N GLY A 439 -7.33 6.80 3.30
CA GLY A 439 -6.06 7.35 3.80
C GLY A 439 -5.23 8.00 2.70
N SER A 440 -3.92 8.06 2.91
CA SER A 440 -2.99 8.46 1.85
C SER A 440 -3.08 7.55 0.64
N GLY A 441 -3.35 6.25 0.80
CA GLY A 441 -3.50 5.28 -0.27
C GLY A 441 -4.84 5.26 -1.02
N ASP A 442 -5.75 6.19 -0.73
CA ASP A 442 -7.00 6.38 -1.48
C ASP A 442 -6.74 6.99 -2.88
N VAL A 443 -7.74 7.01 -3.76
CA VAL A 443 -7.64 7.59 -5.11
C VAL A 443 -8.84 8.51 -5.36
N ASN A 444 -8.64 9.54 -6.17
CA ASN A 444 -9.76 10.34 -6.68
C ASN A 444 -10.09 9.83 -8.09
N GLU A 445 -10.87 8.75 -8.18
CA GLU A 445 -11.29 8.15 -9.44
C GLU A 445 -12.57 8.80 -10.02
N ALA A 446 -12.76 8.65 -11.34
CA ALA A 446 -13.92 9.20 -12.03
C ALA A 446 -15.22 8.42 -11.73
N TYR A 447 -15.09 7.14 -11.43
CA TYR A 447 -16.20 6.21 -11.17
C TYR A 447 -15.69 4.97 -10.45
N THR A 448 -16.61 4.26 -9.79
CA THR A 448 -16.40 2.89 -9.31
C THR A 448 -17.55 2.03 -9.84
N VAL A 449 -17.24 0.93 -10.53
CA VAL A 449 -18.25 0.02 -11.09
C VAL A 449 -18.78 -0.90 -9.99
N SER A 450 -20.10 -0.86 -9.76
CA SER A 450 -20.74 -1.76 -8.80
C SER A 450 -20.82 -3.20 -9.32
N LEU A 451 -21.06 -4.19 -8.44
CA LEU A 451 -21.28 -5.55 -8.89
C LEU A 451 -22.58 -5.67 -9.71
N GLU A 452 -23.59 -4.86 -9.39
CA GLU A 452 -24.80 -4.72 -10.20
C GLU A 452 -24.46 -4.36 -11.66
N GLU A 453 -23.74 -3.27 -11.86
CA GLU A 453 -23.35 -2.79 -13.18
C GLU A 453 -22.46 -3.79 -13.92
N GLY A 454 -21.54 -4.44 -13.21
CA GLY A 454 -20.66 -5.47 -13.77
C GLY A 454 -21.45 -6.70 -14.27
N LEU A 455 -22.40 -7.18 -13.48
CA LEU A 455 -23.26 -8.31 -13.84
C LEU A 455 -24.18 -7.96 -15.01
N GLU A 456 -24.79 -6.78 -15.03
CA GLU A 456 -25.62 -6.33 -16.15
C GLU A 456 -24.81 -6.24 -17.45
N LYS A 457 -23.58 -5.70 -17.39
CA LYS A 457 -22.66 -5.65 -18.55
C LYS A 457 -22.23 -7.05 -19.02
N ALA A 458 -22.10 -8.01 -18.11
CA ALA A 458 -21.81 -9.40 -18.43
C ALA A 458 -23.05 -10.20 -18.91
N GLY A 459 -24.22 -9.55 -19.03
CA GLY A 459 -25.44 -10.15 -19.57
C GLY A 459 -26.29 -10.91 -18.56
N PHE A 460 -26.05 -10.73 -17.26
CA PHE A 460 -26.97 -11.17 -16.21
C PHE A 460 -28.12 -10.15 -16.04
N VAL A 461 -29.21 -10.62 -15.46
CA VAL A 461 -30.37 -9.81 -15.08
C VAL A 461 -30.44 -9.77 -13.57
N ILE A 462 -30.53 -8.58 -12.99
CA ILE A 462 -30.69 -8.42 -11.55
C ILE A 462 -32.15 -8.64 -11.17
N ASN A 463 -32.37 -9.53 -10.21
CA ASN A 463 -33.70 -9.89 -9.74
C ASN A 463 -34.44 -8.66 -9.20
N ALA A 464 -35.64 -8.41 -9.72
CA ALA A 464 -36.40 -7.20 -9.42
C ALA A 464 -36.82 -7.11 -7.93
N GLU A 465 -37.16 -8.23 -7.29
CA GLU A 465 -37.56 -8.24 -5.87
C GLU A 465 -36.36 -7.90 -4.96
N ALA A 466 -35.18 -8.43 -5.28
CA ALA A 466 -33.96 -8.11 -4.54
C ALA A 466 -33.56 -6.62 -4.71
N LYS A 467 -33.67 -6.10 -5.93
CA LYS A 467 -33.37 -4.70 -6.25
C LYS A 467 -34.33 -3.73 -5.58
N ASP A 468 -35.65 -4.00 -5.62
CA ASP A 468 -36.66 -3.14 -4.97
C ASP A 468 -36.46 -3.08 -3.45
N LEU A 469 -36.05 -4.20 -2.83
CA LEU A 469 -35.70 -4.23 -1.41
C LEU A 469 -34.48 -3.35 -1.09
N PHE A 470 -33.42 -3.44 -1.89
CA PHE A 470 -32.24 -2.58 -1.73
C PHE A 470 -32.60 -1.10 -1.89
N GLU A 471 -33.31 -0.72 -2.95
CA GLU A 471 -33.69 0.67 -3.21
C GLU A 471 -34.59 1.24 -2.10
N THR A 472 -35.51 0.42 -1.58
CA THR A 472 -36.34 0.79 -0.43
C THR A 472 -35.49 1.03 0.82
N HIS A 473 -34.52 0.15 1.10
CA HIS A 473 -33.60 0.30 2.22
C HIS A 473 -32.71 1.54 2.08
N LYS A 474 -32.11 1.76 0.91
CA LYS A 474 -31.29 2.93 0.60
C LYS A 474 -32.06 4.22 0.80
N LYS A 475 -33.30 4.28 0.30
CA LYS A 475 -34.18 5.44 0.48
C LYS A 475 -34.56 5.67 1.94
N ALA A 476 -34.75 4.61 2.73
CA ALA A 476 -35.07 4.72 4.15
C ALA A 476 -33.89 5.21 5.00
N ASN A 477 -32.66 4.99 4.54
CA ASN A 477 -31.42 5.33 5.25
C ASN A 477 -30.53 6.30 4.45
N ALA A 478 -31.13 7.22 3.67
CA ALA A 478 -30.42 8.01 2.67
C ALA A 478 -29.21 8.79 3.21
N ASP A 479 -29.28 9.29 4.44
CA ASP A 479 -28.18 10.04 5.08
C ASP A 479 -26.96 9.15 5.35
N ASP A 480 -27.16 7.87 5.67
CA ASP A 480 -26.08 6.90 5.91
C ASP A 480 -25.46 6.37 4.61
N PHE A 481 -26.08 6.67 3.45
CA PHE A 481 -25.55 6.36 2.13
C PHE A 481 -24.70 7.49 1.53
N VAL A 482 -24.45 8.56 2.28
CA VAL A 482 -23.58 9.66 1.86
C VAL A 482 -22.13 9.32 2.21
N LYS A 483 -21.29 9.12 1.19
CA LYS A 483 -19.85 8.92 1.38
C LYS A 483 -19.21 10.20 1.91
N PRO A 484 -18.24 10.12 2.85
CA PRO A 484 -17.48 11.29 3.25
C PRO A 484 -16.68 11.86 2.06
N GLU A 485 -16.51 13.18 2.02
CA GLU A 485 -15.77 13.87 0.95
C GLU A 485 -14.56 14.66 1.51
N GLY A 486 -13.59 14.98 0.64
CA GLY A 486 -12.41 15.77 0.96
C GLY A 486 -11.58 15.16 2.10
N LEU A 487 -11.08 16.00 3.01
CA LEU A 487 -10.28 15.54 4.16
C LEU A 487 -11.02 14.55 5.07
N ALA A 488 -12.35 14.52 5.07
CA ALA A 488 -13.10 13.56 5.88
C ALA A 488 -13.05 12.14 5.31
N ALA A 489 -12.97 11.99 3.98
CA ALA A 489 -12.84 10.70 3.29
C ALA A 489 -11.56 9.96 3.69
N MET A 490 -10.47 10.70 3.88
CA MET A 490 -9.16 10.15 4.24
C MET A 490 -9.15 9.39 5.58
N PHE A 491 -9.95 9.81 6.55
CA PHE A 491 -9.84 9.32 7.93
C PHE A 491 -11.07 8.55 8.43
N ASN A 492 -12.15 8.50 7.65
CA ASN A 492 -13.39 7.85 8.05
C ASN A 492 -13.75 6.78 7.01
N PRO A 493 -13.33 5.52 7.23
CA PRO A 493 -13.77 4.41 6.41
C PRO A 493 -15.30 4.37 6.32
N TYR A 494 -15.80 4.30 5.08
CA TYR A 494 -17.22 4.27 4.80
C TYR A 494 -17.74 2.83 4.84
N ILE A 495 -18.79 2.59 5.64
CA ILE A 495 -19.51 1.31 5.69
C ILE A 495 -21.01 1.61 5.67
N PRO A 496 -21.74 1.23 4.60
CA PRO A 496 -23.17 1.46 4.53
C PRO A 496 -23.96 0.55 5.50
N PRO A 497 -25.19 0.93 5.89
CA PRO A 497 -25.98 0.16 6.86
C PRO A 497 -26.53 -1.13 6.23
N GLU A 498 -26.35 -2.27 6.92
CA GLU A 498 -26.79 -3.60 6.45
C GLU A 498 -28.32 -3.75 6.29
N ILE A 499 -28.72 -4.63 5.37
CA ILE A 499 -30.13 -4.98 5.11
C ILE A 499 -30.55 -6.17 5.97
N THR A 500 -31.74 -6.11 6.56
CA THR A 500 -32.40 -7.28 7.16
C THR A 500 -33.43 -7.86 6.21
N TYR A 501 -33.42 -9.18 6.04
CA TYR A 501 -34.33 -9.90 5.14
C TYR A 501 -35.39 -10.67 5.93
N THR A 502 -36.67 -10.41 5.67
CA THR A 502 -37.76 -11.22 6.23
C THR A 502 -37.93 -12.53 5.46
N SER A 503 -38.50 -13.56 6.08
CA SER A 503 -38.75 -14.85 5.41
C SER A 503 -39.64 -14.72 4.17
N ASP A 504 -40.63 -13.82 4.18
CA ASP A 504 -41.52 -13.60 3.04
C ASP A 504 -40.78 -12.93 1.87
N GLN A 505 -39.92 -11.95 2.15
CA GLN A 505 -39.06 -11.32 1.14
C GLN A 505 -38.09 -12.33 0.54
N LEU A 506 -37.39 -13.13 1.37
CA LEU A 506 -36.50 -14.18 0.88
C LEU A 506 -37.25 -15.19 0.02
N LYS A 507 -38.46 -15.59 0.41
CA LYS A 507 -39.28 -16.50 -0.39
C LYS A 507 -39.63 -15.91 -1.76
N ALA A 508 -40.00 -14.63 -1.82
CA ALA A 508 -40.29 -13.94 -3.08
C ALA A 508 -39.05 -13.86 -3.99
N ILE A 509 -37.91 -13.41 -3.43
CA ILE A 509 -36.63 -13.31 -4.13
C ILE A 509 -36.19 -14.68 -4.65
N VAL A 510 -36.14 -15.70 -3.80
CA VAL A 510 -35.70 -17.05 -4.16
C VAL A 510 -36.64 -17.66 -5.20
N SER A 511 -37.95 -17.47 -5.08
CA SER A 511 -38.91 -18.04 -6.05
C SER A 511 -38.75 -17.49 -7.47
N SER A 512 -38.21 -16.27 -7.60
CA SER A 512 -38.11 -15.52 -8.85
C SER A 512 -36.69 -15.34 -9.39
N SER A 513 -35.66 -15.92 -8.75
CA SER A 513 -34.25 -15.86 -9.17
C SER A 513 -33.72 -17.25 -9.56
N ASP A 514 -32.62 -17.33 -10.29
CA ASP A 514 -31.96 -18.60 -10.63
C ASP A 514 -30.90 -18.95 -9.57
N VAL A 515 -30.14 -17.94 -9.13
CA VAL A 515 -29.00 -18.05 -8.22
C VAL A 515 -28.93 -16.83 -7.28
N GLY A 516 -28.39 -17.02 -6.09
CA GLY A 516 -28.13 -15.94 -5.13
C GLY A 516 -26.66 -15.52 -5.14
N VAL A 517 -26.40 -14.21 -5.09
CA VAL A 517 -25.07 -13.64 -4.87
C VAL A 517 -25.18 -12.66 -3.71
N LEU A 518 -24.50 -12.95 -2.60
CA LEU A 518 -24.45 -12.11 -1.40
C LEU A 518 -23.05 -11.50 -1.26
N THR A 519 -22.94 -10.17 -1.24
CA THR A 519 -21.67 -9.50 -0.94
C THR A 519 -21.58 -9.12 0.53
N ILE A 520 -20.46 -9.45 1.17
CA ILE A 520 -20.07 -8.96 2.50
C ILE A 520 -18.89 -8.01 2.33
N GLY A 521 -19.04 -6.76 2.80
CA GLY A 521 -18.02 -5.73 2.63
C GLY A 521 -17.38 -5.25 3.92
N ARG A 522 -16.11 -4.84 3.82
CA ARG A 522 -15.37 -4.16 4.90
C ARG A 522 -14.50 -3.07 4.31
N ASN A 523 -14.41 -1.94 5.02
CA ASN A 523 -13.48 -0.87 4.72
C ASN A 523 -12.59 -0.61 5.93
N ALA A 524 -11.34 -0.22 5.68
CA ALA A 524 -10.34 0.15 6.68
C ALA A 524 -9.44 1.22 6.08
N GLY A 525 -8.61 1.86 6.91
CA GLY A 525 -7.79 2.93 6.41
C GLY A 525 -6.75 3.43 7.38
N GLU A 526 -5.95 4.34 6.86
CA GLU A 526 -4.89 5.00 7.60
C GLU A 526 -5.40 5.68 8.89
N GLY A 527 -4.60 5.57 9.95
CA GLY A 527 -4.85 6.28 11.20
C GLY A 527 -5.74 5.55 12.20
N GLY A 528 -6.19 4.33 11.91
CA GLY A 528 -6.86 3.48 12.90
C GLY A 528 -6.72 1.99 12.63
N ASP A 529 -6.39 1.22 13.66
CA ASP A 529 -6.42 -0.24 13.59
C ASP A 529 -7.85 -0.75 13.70
N ARG A 530 -8.11 -1.87 13.03
CA ARG A 530 -9.36 -2.62 13.10
C ARG A 530 -9.56 -3.26 14.47
N VAL A 531 -10.75 -3.78 14.70
CA VAL A 531 -11.14 -4.43 15.97
C VAL A 531 -11.72 -5.82 15.75
N GLU A 532 -11.86 -6.56 16.86
CA GLU A 532 -12.39 -7.92 16.82
C GLU A 532 -13.91 -7.93 16.60
N THR A 533 -14.67 -7.27 17.49
CA THR A 533 -16.13 -7.25 17.46
C THR A 533 -16.67 -6.37 16.33
N ASP A 534 -17.67 -6.86 15.60
CA ASP A 534 -18.39 -6.15 14.54
C ASP A 534 -17.50 -5.66 13.37
N ASP A 535 -16.32 -6.25 13.22
CA ASP A 535 -15.35 -5.95 12.17
C ASP A 535 -14.65 -7.24 11.70
N PHE A 536 -13.63 -7.74 12.41
CA PHE A 536 -13.03 -9.06 12.10
C PHE A 536 -14.04 -10.19 12.27
N LEU A 537 -14.76 -10.21 13.39
CA LEU A 537 -15.95 -11.02 13.56
C LEU A 537 -17.11 -10.35 12.83
N LEU A 538 -17.87 -11.13 12.07
CA LEU A 538 -19.13 -10.66 11.52
C LEU A 538 -20.10 -10.26 12.64
N LYS A 539 -20.90 -9.22 12.38
CA LYS A 539 -21.99 -8.80 13.25
C LYS A 539 -22.99 -9.96 13.40
N PRO A 540 -23.68 -10.08 14.55
CA PRO A 540 -24.77 -11.06 14.69
C PRO A 540 -25.80 -10.98 13.56
N LEU A 541 -26.12 -9.75 13.10
CA LEU A 541 -27.01 -9.52 11.96
C LEU A 541 -26.50 -10.13 10.65
N GLU A 542 -25.18 -10.05 10.38
CA GLU A 542 -24.59 -10.61 9.16
C GLU A 542 -24.56 -12.14 9.19
N LEU A 543 -24.28 -12.73 10.37
CA LEU A 543 -24.36 -14.18 10.56
C LEU A 543 -25.79 -14.70 10.37
N ASP A 544 -26.77 -14.02 10.95
CA ASP A 544 -28.19 -14.34 10.77
C ASP A 544 -28.62 -14.19 9.30
N MET A 545 -28.12 -13.15 8.62
CA MET A 545 -28.35 -12.91 7.20
C MET A 545 -27.78 -14.04 6.33
N ILE A 546 -26.50 -14.40 6.51
CA ILE A 546 -25.85 -15.50 5.77
C ILE A 546 -26.65 -16.79 5.96
N LYS A 547 -27.01 -17.11 7.21
CA LYS A 547 -27.77 -18.32 7.53
C LYS A 547 -29.15 -18.30 6.88
N ALA A 548 -29.91 -17.23 7.04
CA ALA A 548 -31.29 -17.14 6.54
C ALA A 548 -31.34 -17.20 5.00
N ILE A 549 -30.42 -16.51 4.32
CA ILE A 549 -30.32 -16.55 2.86
C ILE A 549 -29.91 -17.95 2.40
N THR A 550 -28.87 -18.53 3.01
CA THR A 550 -28.42 -19.89 2.67
C THR A 550 -29.55 -20.91 2.80
N ASP A 551 -30.23 -20.94 3.95
CA ASP A 551 -31.34 -21.84 4.21
C ASP A 551 -32.45 -21.69 3.16
N ALA A 552 -32.76 -20.45 2.74
CA ALA A 552 -33.81 -20.17 1.77
C ALA A 552 -33.44 -20.66 0.36
N PHE A 553 -32.21 -20.42 -0.10
CA PHE A 553 -31.73 -20.90 -1.42
C PHE A 553 -31.63 -22.43 -1.45
N GLN A 554 -31.01 -23.03 -0.44
CA GLN A 554 -30.86 -24.49 -0.35
C GLN A 554 -32.21 -25.21 -0.26
N SER A 555 -33.18 -24.67 0.49
CA SER A 555 -34.54 -25.23 0.58
C SER A 555 -35.28 -25.21 -0.77
N ALA A 556 -34.91 -24.31 -1.67
CA ALA A 556 -35.45 -24.24 -3.02
C ALA A 556 -34.62 -25.03 -4.06
N GLY A 557 -33.54 -25.71 -3.63
CA GLY A 557 -32.62 -26.40 -4.52
C GLY A 557 -31.79 -25.46 -5.40
N LYS A 558 -31.61 -24.20 -4.98
CA LYS A 558 -30.84 -23.17 -5.67
C LYS A 558 -29.53 -22.89 -4.94
N LYS A 559 -28.57 -22.32 -5.68
CA LYS A 559 -27.21 -22.09 -5.20
C LYS A 559 -27.04 -20.68 -4.65
N LEU A 560 -26.17 -20.54 -3.65
CA LEU A 560 -25.74 -19.25 -3.09
C LEU A 560 -24.23 -19.09 -3.18
N ILE A 561 -23.80 -17.96 -3.74
CA ILE A 561 -22.40 -17.53 -3.80
C ILE A 561 -22.22 -16.36 -2.83
N ILE A 562 -21.15 -16.38 -2.03
CA ILE A 562 -20.73 -15.22 -1.23
C ILE A 562 -19.51 -14.56 -1.87
N VAL A 563 -19.59 -13.25 -2.07
CA VAL A 563 -18.47 -12.40 -2.54
C VAL A 563 -17.95 -11.59 -1.35
N LEU A 564 -16.66 -11.70 -1.05
CA LEU A 564 -16.01 -10.93 0.01
C LEU A 564 -15.30 -9.71 -0.58
N ASN A 565 -15.92 -8.53 -0.41
CA ASN A 565 -15.36 -7.24 -0.81
C ASN A 565 -14.72 -6.52 0.39
N ILE A 566 -13.57 -7.04 0.81
CA ILE A 566 -12.90 -6.67 2.07
C ILE A 566 -11.46 -6.20 1.83
N GLY A 567 -10.96 -5.22 2.59
CA GLY A 567 -9.56 -4.77 2.54
C GLY A 567 -8.64 -5.46 3.56
N GLY A 568 -9.16 -6.37 4.37
CA GLY A 568 -8.39 -7.10 5.37
C GLY A 568 -9.11 -8.36 5.82
N VAL A 569 -8.37 -9.26 6.46
CA VAL A 569 -8.87 -10.58 6.88
C VAL A 569 -10.06 -10.46 7.83
N ILE A 570 -11.08 -11.30 7.63
CA ILE A 570 -12.21 -11.49 8.56
C ILE A 570 -12.29 -12.96 8.97
N GLU A 571 -13.00 -13.23 10.05
CA GLU A 571 -13.34 -14.58 10.48
C GLU A 571 -14.26 -15.25 9.44
N THR A 572 -13.92 -16.47 9.05
CA THR A 572 -14.65 -17.24 8.03
C THR A 572 -15.02 -18.65 8.47
N ALA A 573 -14.33 -19.21 9.47
CA ALA A 573 -14.49 -20.60 9.90
C ALA A 573 -15.90 -20.90 10.43
N SER A 574 -16.57 -19.93 11.06
CA SER A 574 -17.90 -20.12 11.64
C SER A 574 -19.03 -20.23 10.61
N TRP A 575 -18.78 -19.84 9.35
CA TRP A 575 -19.84 -19.75 8.33
C TRP A 575 -19.44 -20.21 6.92
N LYS A 576 -18.15 -20.44 6.62
CA LYS A 576 -17.69 -20.80 5.26
C LYS A 576 -18.32 -22.07 4.67
N ASP A 577 -18.81 -22.96 5.52
CA ASP A 577 -19.44 -24.20 5.09
C ASP A 577 -20.89 -24.01 4.63
N GLN A 578 -21.50 -22.85 4.90
CA GLN A 578 -22.90 -22.55 4.58
C GLN A 578 -23.16 -22.33 3.08
N PRO A 579 -22.51 -21.36 2.38
CA PRO A 579 -22.76 -21.12 0.94
C PRO A 579 -22.15 -22.21 0.06
N ASP A 580 -22.57 -22.29 -1.20
CA ASP A 580 -22.02 -23.24 -2.18
C ASP A 580 -20.68 -22.78 -2.79
N ALA A 581 -20.45 -21.47 -2.85
CA ALA A 581 -19.18 -20.91 -3.31
C ALA A 581 -18.82 -19.62 -2.56
N ILE A 582 -17.52 -19.36 -2.44
CA ILE A 582 -16.97 -18.15 -1.82
C ILE A 582 -15.88 -17.58 -2.73
N LEU A 583 -16.09 -16.36 -3.21
CA LEU A 583 -15.10 -15.59 -3.95
C LEU A 583 -14.57 -14.46 -3.08
N LEU A 584 -13.27 -14.46 -2.83
CA LEU A 584 -12.59 -13.32 -2.22
C LEU A 584 -12.21 -12.31 -3.31
N ALA A 585 -13.02 -11.26 -3.42
CA ALA A 585 -12.83 -10.19 -4.38
C ALA A 585 -11.81 -9.14 -3.91
N TRP A 586 -11.48 -9.14 -2.62
CA TRP A 586 -10.72 -8.07 -1.96
C TRP A 586 -11.34 -6.69 -2.28
N GLN A 587 -10.52 -5.70 -2.62
CA GLN A 587 -10.94 -4.40 -3.12
C GLN A 587 -10.23 -4.16 -4.47
N GLY A 588 -10.98 -4.26 -5.56
CA GLY A 588 -10.45 -4.40 -6.92
C GLY A 588 -10.20 -3.10 -7.68
N GLY A 589 -10.24 -1.95 -7.01
CA GLY A 589 -10.19 -0.65 -7.68
C GLY A 589 -11.48 -0.34 -8.45
N GLN A 590 -11.40 0.61 -9.39
CA GLN A 590 -12.58 1.16 -10.09
C GLN A 590 -13.33 0.13 -10.95
N GLU A 591 -12.67 -0.96 -11.36
CA GLU A 591 -13.26 -2.04 -12.17
C GLU A 591 -13.65 -3.27 -11.35
N GLY A 592 -13.68 -3.17 -10.01
CA GLY A 592 -13.93 -4.31 -9.12
C GLY A 592 -15.21 -5.09 -9.45
N GLY A 593 -16.34 -4.40 -9.69
CA GLY A 593 -17.60 -5.05 -10.04
C GLY A 593 -17.57 -5.82 -11.37
N ASN A 594 -16.94 -5.24 -12.40
CA ASN A 594 -16.70 -5.92 -13.68
C ASN A 594 -15.81 -7.16 -13.51
N SER A 595 -14.80 -7.06 -12.65
CA SER A 595 -13.83 -8.12 -12.41
C SER A 595 -14.44 -9.31 -11.68
N VAL A 596 -15.35 -9.06 -10.72
CA VAL A 596 -16.16 -10.11 -10.10
C VAL A 596 -17.06 -10.76 -11.13
N ALA A 597 -17.73 -9.98 -11.98
CA ALA A 597 -18.61 -10.52 -13.02
C ALA A 597 -17.84 -11.40 -14.05
N ASP A 598 -16.59 -11.07 -14.37
CA ASP A 598 -15.73 -11.90 -15.22
C ASP A 598 -15.45 -13.27 -14.62
N ILE A 599 -15.20 -13.32 -13.31
CA ILE A 599 -15.04 -14.57 -12.58
C ILE A 599 -16.36 -15.34 -12.56
N LEU A 600 -17.45 -14.72 -12.10
CA LEU A 600 -18.75 -15.39 -11.97
C LEU A 600 -19.26 -15.94 -13.31
N SER A 601 -19.00 -15.27 -14.44
CA SER A 601 -19.37 -15.73 -15.78
C SER A 601 -18.44 -16.77 -16.39
N GLY A 602 -17.27 -17.01 -15.80
CA GLY A 602 -16.23 -17.84 -16.40
C GLY A 602 -15.47 -17.18 -17.56
N THR A 603 -15.69 -15.89 -17.81
CA THR A 603 -14.86 -15.10 -18.76
C THR A 603 -13.40 -15.12 -18.32
N MET A 604 -13.18 -15.08 -17.00
CA MET A 604 -11.88 -15.27 -16.38
C MET A 604 -11.93 -16.47 -15.43
N ASN A 605 -10.91 -17.33 -15.50
CA ASN A 605 -10.72 -18.41 -14.55
C ASN A 605 -9.95 -17.87 -13.32
N PRO A 606 -10.47 -18.05 -12.08
CA PRO A 606 -9.75 -17.73 -10.86
C PRO A 606 -8.36 -18.34 -10.84
N SER A 607 -7.38 -17.49 -10.56
CA SER A 607 -5.98 -17.90 -10.44
C SER A 607 -5.24 -17.16 -9.32
N GLY A 608 -5.98 -16.41 -8.49
CA GLY A 608 -5.42 -15.76 -7.31
C GLY A 608 -5.16 -16.78 -6.21
N LYS A 609 -4.13 -16.53 -5.40
CA LYS A 609 -3.76 -17.32 -4.23
C LYS A 609 -3.54 -16.40 -3.03
N LEU A 610 -3.93 -16.81 -1.83
CA LEU A 610 -3.86 -15.97 -0.64
C LEU A 610 -2.42 -15.52 -0.32
N PRO A 611 -2.15 -14.21 -0.15
CA PRO A 611 -0.86 -13.69 0.30
C PRO A 611 -0.80 -13.62 1.84
N VAL A 612 -1.84 -14.07 2.53
CA VAL A 612 -1.99 -14.06 3.99
C VAL A 612 -2.77 -15.26 4.47
N THR A 613 -2.52 -15.68 5.71
CA THR A 613 -3.27 -16.74 6.36
C THR A 613 -4.63 -16.22 6.87
N PHE A 614 -5.71 -16.98 6.66
CA PHE A 614 -7.00 -16.72 7.31
C PHE A 614 -7.11 -17.62 8.56
N PRO A 615 -6.98 -17.07 9.78
CA PRO A 615 -7.02 -17.86 11.01
C PRO A 615 -8.44 -18.38 11.31
N VAL A 616 -8.54 -19.41 12.15
CA VAL A 616 -9.83 -19.83 12.73
C VAL A 616 -10.26 -18.85 13.83
N HIS A 617 -9.35 -18.52 14.74
CA HIS A 617 -9.54 -17.48 15.75
C HIS A 617 -8.41 -16.44 15.68
N VAL A 618 -8.72 -15.17 15.93
CA VAL A 618 -7.66 -14.14 15.97
C VAL A 618 -6.63 -14.43 17.05
N ASP A 619 -7.04 -15.10 18.13
CA ASP A 619 -6.16 -15.54 19.22
C ASP A 619 -5.11 -16.57 18.79
N ASP A 620 -5.27 -17.20 17.63
CA ASP A 620 -4.30 -18.13 17.05
C ASP A 620 -3.09 -17.40 16.42
N HIS A 621 -3.18 -16.08 16.17
CA HIS A 621 -2.01 -15.30 15.77
C HIS A 621 -1.07 -15.09 16.96
N ALA A 622 0.20 -15.47 16.81
CA ALA A 622 1.23 -15.22 17.82
C ALA A 622 1.33 -13.74 18.25
N SER A 623 1.14 -12.82 17.30
CA SER A 623 1.17 -11.38 17.54
C SER A 623 -0.04 -10.84 18.33
N ASN A 624 -1.12 -11.59 18.50
CA ASN A 624 -2.37 -11.08 19.08
C ASN A 624 -2.25 -10.70 20.56
N ALA A 625 -1.36 -11.35 21.33
CA ALA A 625 -1.02 -10.92 22.69
C ALA A 625 -0.31 -9.56 22.73
N ASN A 626 0.28 -9.16 21.61
CA ASN A 626 1.18 -8.03 21.46
C ASN A 626 0.71 -7.06 20.37
N PHE A 627 -0.59 -6.84 20.29
CA PHE A 627 -1.21 -5.91 19.34
C PHE A 627 -2.26 -5.02 20.04
N PRO A 628 -2.42 -3.74 19.64
CA PRO A 628 -3.48 -2.89 20.17
C PRO A 628 -4.87 -3.39 19.76
N LYS A 629 -5.75 -3.65 20.74
CA LYS A 629 -7.12 -4.17 20.49
C LYS A 629 -8.23 -3.13 20.62
N GLN A 630 -7.88 -1.88 20.94
CA GLN A 630 -8.85 -0.83 21.26
C GLN A 630 -9.43 -0.16 20.01
N GLY A 631 -8.74 -0.31 18.86
CA GLY A 631 -9.06 0.36 17.60
C GLY A 631 -9.10 1.88 17.72
N GLY A 632 -9.93 2.48 16.87
CA GLY A 632 -10.19 3.92 16.81
C GLY A 632 -9.39 4.62 15.72
N HIS A 633 -10.01 5.62 15.10
CA HIS A 633 -9.44 6.35 13.97
C HIS A 633 -8.95 7.74 14.39
N MET A 634 -7.91 8.20 13.71
CA MET A 634 -7.48 9.59 13.79
C MET A 634 -8.62 10.50 13.31
N SER A 635 -9.09 11.42 14.16
CA SER A 635 -10.07 12.42 13.71
C SER A 635 -9.39 13.65 13.11
N LEU A 636 -10.10 14.39 12.27
CA LEU A 636 -9.62 15.67 11.73
C LEU A 636 -9.25 16.66 12.84
N TYR A 637 -10.03 16.68 13.93
CA TYR A 637 -9.69 17.44 15.14
C TYR A 637 -8.39 16.94 15.77
N GLY A 638 -8.21 15.61 15.89
CA GLY A 638 -7.00 14.99 16.40
C GLY A 638 -5.76 15.34 15.59
N LEU A 639 -5.86 15.33 14.25
CA LEU A 639 -4.79 15.74 13.34
C LEU A 639 -4.45 17.22 13.53
N ALA A 640 -5.43 18.12 13.44
CA ALA A 640 -5.22 19.56 13.61
C ALA A 640 -4.63 19.90 14.98
N TYR A 641 -5.11 19.25 16.03
CA TYR A 641 -4.59 19.41 17.38
C TYR A 641 -3.14 18.94 17.49
N ARG A 642 -2.79 17.76 16.94
CA ARG A 642 -1.41 17.23 16.94
C ARG A 642 -0.44 18.12 16.16
N SER A 643 -0.90 18.74 15.06
CA SER A 643 -0.09 19.69 14.28
C SER A 643 0.22 20.98 15.06
N MET A 644 -0.68 21.44 15.93
CA MET A 644 -0.44 22.62 16.78
C MET A 644 0.29 22.28 18.08
N PHE A 645 -0.03 21.12 18.67
CA PHE A 645 0.47 20.65 19.95
C PHE A 645 0.98 19.21 19.79
N PRO A 646 2.26 19.03 19.44
CA PRO A 646 2.84 17.70 19.28
C PRO A 646 2.64 16.88 20.55
N LYS A 647 2.08 15.68 20.37
CA LYS A 647 1.85 14.77 21.48
C LYS A 647 3.19 14.44 22.14
N LYS A 648 3.25 14.61 23.47
CA LYS A 648 4.41 14.23 24.26
C LYS A 648 4.33 12.74 24.62
N GLU A 649 5.49 12.12 24.74
CA GLU A 649 5.60 10.78 25.29
C GLU A 649 5.08 10.75 26.73
N ARG A 650 4.43 9.64 27.09
CA ARG A 650 4.08 9.37 28.48
C ARG A 650 5.36 9.17 29.30
N PRO A 651 5.37 9.58 30.58
CA PRO A 651 6.38 9.12 31.53
C PRO A 651 6.53 7.59 31.49
N ASP A 652 7.73 7.07 31.73
CA ASP A 652 8.02 5.63 31.58
C ASP A 652 7.13 4.74 32.46
N ASP A 653 6.77 5.21 33.65
CA ASP A 653 5.88 4.51 34.59
C ASP A 653 4.39 4.56 34.19
N GLU A 654 4.04 5.39 33.21
CA GLU A 654 2.69 5.50 32.64
C GLU A 654 2.58 4.89 31.24
N LYS A 655 3.68 4.37 30.67
CA LYS A 655 3.68 3.74 29.34
C LYS A 655 2.82 2.48 29.34
N VAL A 656 1.97 2.38 28.32
CA VAL A 656 1.03 1.30 28.12
C VAL A 656 1.54 0.39 27.00
N ARG A 657 1.69 -0.90 27.33
CA ARG A 657 2.07 -1.94 26.36
C ARG A 657 1.07 -2.02 25.21
N ASN A 658 1.57 -2.29 24.01
CA ASN A 658 0.91 -2.30 22.70
C ASN A 658 0.37 -0.94 22.22
N ILE A 659 0.56 0.14 23.00
CA ILE A 659 0.18 1.50 22.65
C ILE A 659 1.44 2.36 22.55
N ASP A 660 2.16 2.58 23.65
CA ASP A 660 3.39 3.37 23.65
C ASP A 660 4.63 2.55 23.26
N TYR A 661 4.61 1.25 23.53
CA TYR A 661 5.63 0.30 23.09
C TYR A 661 5.00 -1.05 22.80
N THR A 662 5.51 -1.79 21.82
CA THR A 662 4.95 -3.08 21.39
C THR A 662 6.06 -4.10 21.25
N HIS A 663 5.92 -5.25 21.91
CA HIS A 663 6.90 -6.34 21.82
C HIS A 663 6.58 -7.27 20.66
N TYR A 664 7.53 -7.54 19.79
CA TYR A 664 7.39 -8.56 18.74
C TYR A 664 7.92 -9.90 19.28
N ASP A 665 7.33 -10.38 20.37
CA ASP A 665 7.77 -11.60 21.07
C ASP A 665 7.62 -12.86 20.22
N GLU A 666 6.77 -12.83 19.19
CA GLU A 666 6.64 -13.92 18.22
C GLU A 666 7.90 -14.12 17.35
N GLY A 667 8.80 -13.14 17.32
CA GLY A 667 10.05 -13.21 16.57
C GLY A 667 9.81 -13.48 15.08
N ILE A 668 10.40 -14.55 14.56
CA ILE A 668 10.26 -14.96 13.15
C ILE A 668 8.95 -15.72 12.85
N TYR A 669 8.16 -16.02 13.88
CA TYR A 669 6.90 -16.76 13.76
C TYR A 669 5.74 -15.79 13.52
N VAL A 670 5.74 -15.20 12.34
CA VAL A 670 4.66 -14.34 11.81
C VAL A 670 3.96 -15.06 10.66
N GLY A 671 2.63 -14.97 10.60
CA GLY A 671 1.84 -15.61 9.55
C GLY A 671 1.99 -17.14 9.54
N TYR A 672 1.96 -17.75 8.36
CA TYR A 672 2.05 -19.20 8.17
C TYR A 672 3.23 -19.86 8.88
N ARG A 673 4.37 -19.15 9.02
CA ARG A 673 5.53 -19.63 9.79
C ARG A 673 5.13 -20.04 11.22
N HIS A 674 4.26 -19.27 11.85
CA HIS A 674 3.69 -19.60 13.16
C HIS A 674 2.68 -20.73 13.08
N PHE A 675 1.65 -20.59 12.24
CA PHE A 675 0.55 -21.54 12.19
C PHE A 675 1.04 -22.96 11.88
N ASP A 676 2.02 -23.09 11.00
CA ASP A 676 2.59 -24.38 10.62
C ASP A 676 3.44 -24.94 11.76
N LYS A 677 4.33 -24.13 12.35
CA LYS A 677 5.18 -24.55 13.49
C LYS A 677 4.34 -24.98 14.71
N ALA A 678 3.30 -24.23 15.02
CA ALA A 678 2.38 -24.49 16.12
C ALA A 678 1.34 -25.58 15.79
N LYS A 679 1.27 -26.02 14.53
CA LYS A 679 0.28 -27.00 14.03
C LYS A 679 -1.16 -26.57 14.31
N LEU A 680 -1.43 -25.28 14.15
CA LEU A 680 -2.74 -24.69 14.32
C LEU A 680 -3.55 -24.85 13.03
N ASP A 681 -4.84 -25.13 13.20
CA ASP A 681 -5.80 -25.10 12.10
C ASP A 681 -5.98 -23.67 11.62
N VAL A 682 -6.25 -23.53 10.32
CA VAL A 682 -6.51 -22.26 9.66
C VAL A 682 -7.78 -22.40 8.84
N SER A 683 -8.53 -21.32 8.68
CA SER A 683 -9.69 -21.33 7.79
C SER A 683 -9.24 -21.51 6.35
N TYR A 684 -8.20 -20.78 5.94
CA TYR A 684 -7.50 -20.96 4.67
C TYR A 684 -6.00 -20.66 4.84
N PRO A 685 -5.09 -21.54 4.38
CA PRO A 685 -3.65 -21.35 4.54
C PRO A 685 -3.08 -20.32 3.56
N PHE A 686 -1.90 -19.79 3.89
CA PHE A 686 -1.10 -18.99 2.96
C PHE A 686 -0.90 -19.72 1.63
N GLY A 687 -1.00 -18.99 0.53
CA GLY A 687 -0.87 -19.52 -0.82
C GLY A 687 -2.10 -20.30 -1.33
N TYR A 688 -3.20 -20.38 -0.58
CA TYR A 688 -4.40 -21.12 -1.00
C TYR A 688 -5.24 -20.37 -2.05
N GLY A 689 -5.82 -21.10 -3.00
CA GLY A 689 -6.84 -20.59 -3.92
C GLY A 689 -7.21 -21.63 -4.97
N LEU A 690 -8.49 -21.76 -5.25
CA LEU A 690 -9.03 -22.71 -6.22
C LEU A 690 -9.02 -22.12 -7.64
N SER A 691 -9.22 -22.99 -8.63
CA SER A 691 -9.40 -22.66 -10.05
C SER A 691 -10.61 -23.42 -10.59
N TYR A 692 -11.14 -23.02 -11.76
CA TYR A 692 -12.11 -23.82 -12.50
C TYR A 692 -11.48 -25.01 -13.23
N THR A 693 -10.15 -25.10 -13.26
CA THR A 693 -9.42 -26.23 -13.85
C THR A 693 -8.45 -26.84 -12.84
N GLU A 694 -7.90 -28.00 -13.20
CA GLU A 694 -6.94 -28.75 -12.41
C GLU A 694 -5.56 -28.72 -13.06
N PHE A 695 -4.50 -28.79 -12.25
CA PHE A 695 -3.12 -28.80 -12.70
C PHE A 695 -2.35 -29.96 -12.10
N GLU A 696 -1.55 -30.62 -12.94
CA GLU A 696 -0.64 -31.70 -12.53
C GLU A 696 0.82 -31.23 -12.61
N PHE A 697 1.59 -31.56 -11.58
CA PHE A 697 2.99 -31.20 -11.43
C PHE A 697 3.84 -32.46 -11.66
N SER A 698 4.86 -32.38 -12.51
CA SER A 698 5.72 -33.53 -12.82
C SER A 698 7.16 -33.14 -13.12
N GLU A 699 8.05 -34.14 -13.19
CA GLU A 699 9.44 -33.99 -13.64
C GLU A 699 10.25 -32.92 -12.87
N ILE A 700 10.18 -32.93 -11.54
CA ILE A 700 11.01 -32.04 -10.73
C ILE A 700 12.49 -32.38 -10.91
N ASN A 701 13.27 -31.34 -11.22
CA ASN A 701 14.73 -31.36 -11.27
C ASN A 701 15.27 -30.24 -10.40
N ILE A 702 16.24 -30.56 -9.54
CA ILE A 702 16.95 -29.60 -8.72
C ILE A 702 18.44 -29.68 -9.02
N GLU A 703 19.03 -28.54 -9.33
CA GLU A 703 20.46 -28.44 -9.66
C GLU A 703 21.08 -27.28 -8.89
N GLN A 704 22.18 -27.57 -8.18
CA GLN A 704 23.06 -26.53 -7.65
C GLN A 704 24.22 -26.29 -8.61
N ALA A 705 24.41 -25.05 -8.99
CA ALA A 705 25.54 -24.59 -9.77
C ALA A 705 26.11 -23.32 -9.11
N ASN A 706 27.37 -23.38 -8.69
CA ASN A 706 28.03 -22.31 -7.95
C ASN A 706 27.21 -21.92 -6.70
N ASP A 707 26.91 -20.63 -6.54
CA ASP A 707 26.13 -20.07 -5.42
C ASP A 707 24.62 -19.99 -5.72
N SER A 708 24.10 -20.79 -6.66
CA SER A 708 22.70 -20.80 -7.07
C SER A 708 22.11 -22.21 -7.09
N ILE A 709 20.84 -22.32 -6.71
CA ILE A 709 20.03 -23.53 -6.77
C ILE A 709 18.86 -23.25 -7.72
N THR A 710 18.73 -24.07 -8.75
CA THR A 710 17.65 -23.98 -9.73
C THR A 710 16.72 -25.17 -9.57
N VAL A 711 15.42 -24.89 -9.44
CA VAL A 711 14.35 -25.89 -9.43
C VAL A 711 13.55 -25.73 -10.72
N ALA A 712 13.42 -26.81 -11.48
CA ALA A 712 12.61 -26.88 -12.68
C ALA A 712 11.59 -28.02 -12.59
N LEU A 713 10.41 -27.82 -13.18
CA LEU A 713 9.33 -28.82 -13.22
C LEU A 713 8.38 -28.53 -14.38
N ASN A 714 7.54 -29.49 -14.74
CA ASN A 714 6.43 -29.29 -15.68
C ASN A 714 5.12 -29.09 -14.93
N VAL A 715 4.33 -28.12 -15.40
CA VAL A 715 2.94 -27.91 -14.98
C VAL A 715 2.05 -28.17 -16.18
N THR A 716 1.13 -29.10 -16.05
CA THR A 716 0.15 -29.48 -17.08
C THR A 716 -1.23 -29.05 -16.63
N ASN A 717 -1.99 -28.37 -17.49
CA ASN A 717 -3.43 -28.20 -17.25
C ASN A 717 -4.14 -29.53 -17.57
N SER A 718 -4.57 -30.25 -16.55
CA SER A 718 -5.23 -31.56 -16.68
C SER A 718 -6.76 -31.45 -16.72
N GLY A 719 -7.32 -30.28 -16.44
CA GLY A 719 -8.76 -30.05 -16.45
C GLY A 719 -9.32 -29.61 -17.81
N GLN A 720 -10.54 -29.06 -17.78
CA GLN A 720 -11.34 -28.76 -18.98
C GLN A 720 -11.35 -27.29 -19.38
N TYR A 721 -10.89 -26.39 -18.51
CA TYR A 721 -10.88 -24.95 -18.75
C TYR A 721 -9.46 -24.44 -18.91
N ALA A 722 -9.27 -23.41 -19.74
CA ALA A 722 -8.00 -22.69 -19.73
C ALA A 722 -7.79 -22.00 -18.37
N GLY A 723 -6.55 -21.93 -17.91
CA GLY A 723 -6.25 -21.31 -16.61
C GLY A 723 -4.77 -21.07 -16.36
N LYS A 724 -4.48 -20.37 -15.27
CA LYS A 724 -3.12 -20.14 -14.76
C LYS A 724 -2.96 -20.78 -13.39
N GLU A 725 -1.79 -21.34 -13.11
CA GLU A 725 -1.42 -21.87 -11.79
C GLU A 725 -0.21 -21.13 -11.22
N VAL A 726 -0.18 -21.01 -9.89
CA VAL A 726 0.93 -20.44 -9.13
C VAL A 726 1.73 -21.58 -8.52
N VAL A 727 2.97 -21.73 -8.97
CA VAL A 727 3.95 -22.65 -8.39
C VAL A 727 4.66 -21.95 -7.24
N GLN A 728 4.61 -22.53 -6.04
CA GLN A 728 5.21 -21.97 -4.83
C GLN A 728 6.35 -22.88 -4.35
N LEU A 729 7.53 -22.31 -4.12
CA LEU A 729 8.71 -23.03 -3.62
C LEU A 729 8.96 -22.69 -2.15
N TYR A 730 8.76 -23.68 -1.29
CA TYR A 730 9.09 -23.64 0.13
C TYR A 730 10.35 -24.45 0.40
N VAL A 731 11.18 -23.99 1.34
CA VAL A 731 12.38 -24.72 1.76
C VAL A 731 12.37 -24.98 3.25
N SER A 732 12.70 -26.22 3.63
CA SER A 732 12.77 -26.71 5.00
C SER A 732 14.19 -27.17 5.35
N LYS A 733 14.57 -27.01 6.62
CA LYS A 733 15.81 -27.56 7.19
C LYS A 733 15.45 -28.47 8.39
N PRO A 734 15.13 -29.75 8.17
CA PRO A 734 14.58 -30.62 9.21
C PRO A 734 15.55 -30.84 10.38
N ASP A 735 16.84 -31.02 10.08
CA ASP A 735 17.91 -31.19 11.07
C ASP A 735 18.61 -29.87 11.39
N SER A 736 17.82 -28.80 11.61
CA SER A 736 18.36 -27.49 11.99
C SER A 736 18.86 -27.51 13.44
N GLY A 737 20.06 -26.98 13.68
CA GLY A 737 20.61 -26.78 15.02
C GLY A 737 20.08 -25.52 15.70
N VAL A 738 19.44 -24.64 14.93
CA VAL A 738 18.77 -23.43 15.41
C VAL A 738 17.26 -23.54 15.23
N ASP A 739 16.49 -22.79 16.02
CA ASP A 739 15.04 -22.81 15.89
C ASP A 739 14.60 -22.09 14.61
N ARG A 740 13.84 -22.77 13.74
CA ARG A 740 13.39 -22.30 12.42
C ARG A 740 11.91 -22.62 12.15
N PRO A 741 11.24 -21.86 11.26
CA PRO A 741 9.97 -22.26 10.68
C PRO A 741 10.07 -23.65 10.01
N ILE A 742 8.93 -24.34 9.90
CA ILE A 742 8.90 -25.66 9.25
C ILE A 742 9.30 -25.55 7.78
N GLY A 743 8.74 -24.57 7.08
CA GLY A 743 9.13 -24.21 5.72
C GLY A 743 9.03 -22.71 5.53
N GLU A 744 9.86 -22.18 4.63
CA GLU A 744 9.89 -20.76 4.28
C GLU A 744 9.75 -20.62 2.76
N LEU A 745 8.87 -19.72 2.28
CA LEU A 745 8.79 -19.38 0.87
C LEU A 745 10.14 -18.80 0.42
N LYS A 746 10.72 -19.34 -0.66
CA LYS A 746 11.97 -18.85 -1.27
C LYS A 746 11.81 -18.43 -2.72
N GLY A 747 10.74 -18.84 -3.38
CA GLY A 747 10.45 -18.43 -4.74
C GLY A 747 9.03 -18.81 -5.16
N PHE A 748 8.56 -18.19 -6.24
CA PHE A 748 7.29 -18.55 -6.86
C PHE A 748 7.31 -18.19 -8.34
N LYS A 749 6.39 -18.77 -9.11
CA LYS A 749 6.15 -18.39 -10.50
C LYS A 749 4.73 -18.72 -10.92
N LYS A 750 4.09 -17.83 -11.67
CA LYS A 750 2.81 -18.10 -12.31
C LYS A 750 3.00 -18.62 -13.73
N THR A 751 2.21 -19.61 -14.12
CA THR A 751 2.19 -20.09 -15.51
C THR A 751 1.60 -19.02 -16.43
N LYS A 752 1.81 -19.19 -17.73
CA LYS A 752 0.95 -18.57 -18.75
C LYS A 752 -0.47 -19.14 -18.63
N ASN A 753 -1.41 -18.56 -19.36
CA ASN A 753 -2.73 -19.17 -19.51
C ASN A 753 -2.56 -20.46 -20.33
N LEU A 754 -2.71 -21.61 -19.68
CA LEU A 754 -2.58 -22.93 -20.28
C LEU A 754 -3.95 -23.40 -20.74
N GLU A 755 -4.07 -23.72 -22.03
CA GLU A 755 -5.22 -24.47 -22.55
C GLU A 755 -5.27 -25.88 -21.94
N PRO A 756 -6.43 -26.56 -21.93
CA PRO A 756 -6.52 -27.97 -21.54
C PRO A 756 -5.45 -28.81 -22.23
N VAL A 757 -4.82 -29.72 -21.48
CA VAL A 757 -3.68 -30.57 -21.85
C VAL A 757 -2.37 -29.87 -22.19
N ALA A 758 -2.32 -28.53 -22.18
CA ALA A 758 -1.08 -27.80 -22.41
C ALA A 758 -0.12 -27.94 -21.22
N VAL A 759 1.17 -28.02 -21.53
CA VAL A 759 2.26 -28.15 -20.55
C VAL A 759 3.17 -26.94 -20.63
N GLN A 760 3.58 -26.42 -19.48
CA GLN A 760 4.64 -25.43 -19.38
C GLN A 760 5.71 -25.91 -18.40
N THR A 761 6.96 -25.89 -18.86
CA THR A 761 8.12 -26.02 -17.96
C THR A 761 8.34 -24.71 -17.20
N ILE A 762 8.33 -24.80 -15.88
CA ILE A 762 8.62 -23.72 -14.95
C ILE A 762 10.03 -23.90 -14.42
N SER A 763 10.75 -22.79 -14.27
CA SER A 763 12.07 -22.76 -13.63
C SER A 763 12.16 -21.55 -12.70
N MET A 764 12.66 -21.81 -11.50
CA MET A 764 12.91 -20.83 -10.44
C MET A 764 14.34 -21.02 -9.94
N SER A 765 15.08 -19.92 -9.79
CA SER A 765 16.44 -19.92 -9.30
C SER A 765 16.53 -19.07 -8.04
N ILE A 766 17.14 -19.61 -6.99
CA ILE A 766 17.41 -18.89 -5.75
C ILE A 766 18.91 -18.94 -5.45
N PRO A 767 19.50 -17.87 -4.88
CA PRO A 767 20.88 -17.94 -4.42
C PRO A 767 20.95 -18.81 -3.16
N VAL A 768 22.08 -19.52 -2.96
CA VAL A 768 22.33 -20.31 -1.74
C VAL A 768 22.26 -19.42 -0.49
N SER A 769 22.57 -18.12 -0.62
CA SER A 769 22.43 -17.13 0.46
C SER A 769 20.99 -16.98 0.97
N ALA A 770 19.97 -17.30 0.16
CA ALA A 770 18.56 -17.22 0.57
C ALA A 770 18.18 -18.26 1.65
N LEU A 771 19.02 -19.27 1.87
CA LEU A 771 18.82 -20.34 2.86
C LEU A 771 19.44 -20.02 4.23
N ARG A 772 20.16 -18.91 4.32
CA ARG A 772 20.83 -18.46 5.55
C ARG A 772 19.82 -18.03 6.61
N TYR A 773 20.25 -18.09 7.86
CA TYR A 773 19.55 -17.51 9.02
C TYR A 773 20.44 -16.43 9.66
N TRP A 774 19.85 -15.52 10.42
CA TRP A 774 20.60 -14.50 11.15
C TRP A 774 20.98 -15.00 12.55
N ASP A 775 22.29 -15.07 12.82
CA ASP A 775 22.86 -15.43 14.12
C ASP A 775 23.16 -14.16 14.92
N GLU A 776 22.37 -13.92 15.98
CA GLU A 776 22.47 -12.68 16.78
C GLU A 776 23.77 -12.61 17.59
N GLU A 777 24.31 -13.74 18.06
CA GLU A 777 25.55 -13.76 18.83
C GLU A 777 26.76 -13.36 17.98
N LYS A 778 26.74 -13.74 16.69
CA LYS A 778 27.80 -13.43 15.73
C LYS A 778 27.52 -12.20 14.87
N ALA A 779 26.31 -11.65 14.96
CA ALA A 779 25.80 -10.54 14.15
C ALA A 779 26.05 -10.71 12.63
N LYS A 780 25.70 -11.88 12.08
CA LYS A 780 25.84 -12.16 10.64
C LYS A 780 24.93 -13.28 10.15
N TRP A 781 24.69 -13.29 8.84
CA TRP A 781 24.06 -14.39 8.13
C TRP A 781 24.94 -15.64 8.11
N LEU A 782 24.37 -16.79 8.49
CA LEU A 782 25.03 -18.10 8.46
C LEU A 782 24.23 -19.12 7.66
N LEU A 783 24.93 -20.02 6.98
CA LEU A 783 24.36 -21.20 6.32
C LEU A 783 24.68 -22.42 7.20
N GLU A 784 23.67 -23.25 7.49
CA GLU A 784 23.89 -24.55 8.12
C GLU A 784 24.21 -25.56 7.02
N GLY A 785 25.19 -26.44 7.26
CA GLY A 785 25.43 -27.56 6.35
C GLY A 785 24.37 -28.65 6.49
N GLY A 786 24.34 -29.56 5.52
CA GLY A 786 23.52 -30.77 5.53
C GLY A 786 22.31 -30.70 4.61
N LEU A 787 21.35 -31.59 4.84
CA LEU A 787 20.16 -31.77 3.99
C LEU A 787 19.18 -30.59 4.08
N TYR A 788 18.75 -30.09 2.93
CA TYR A 788 17.63 -29.16 2.75
C TYR A 788 16.55 -29.79 1.88
N GLU A 789 15.29 -29.63 2.27
CA GLU A 789 14.13 -30.13 1.51
C GLU A 789 13.45 -28.97 0.77
N PHE A 790 13.20 -29.16 -0.51
CA PHE A 790 12.56 -28.21 -1.42
C PHE A 790 11.17 -28.73 -1.75
N HIS A 791 10.14 -28.03 -1.29
CA HIS A 791 8.74 -28.41 -1.47
C HIS A 791 8.09 -27.50 -2.51
N ILE A 792 7.53 -28.10 -3.55
CA ILE A 792 6.75 -27.40 -4.56
C ILE A 792 5.28 -27.63 -4.28
N GLY A 793 4.55 -26.54 -4.05
CA GLY A 793 3.14 -26.58 -3.69
C GLY A 793 2.28 -25.61 -4.47
N THR A 794 0.97 -25.86 -4.38
CA THR A 794 -0.11 -24.96 -4.80
C THR A 794 -0.66 -24.12 -3.65
N SER A 795 -0.24 -24.43 -2.42
CA SER A 795 -0.37 -23.61 -1.19
C SER A 795 0.71 -24.04 -0.18
N SER A 796 0.87 -23.31 0.93
CA SER A 796 1.81 -23.70 2.00
C SER A 796 1.50 -25.06 2.65
N ARG A 797 0.25 -25.54 2.50
CA ARG A 797 -0.21 -26.83 3.06
C ARG A 797 -0.62 -27.85 1.98
N THR A 798 -0.37 -27.57 0.71
CA THR A 798 -0.63 -28.49 -0.41
C THR A 798 0.66 -28.64 -1.23
N ILE A 799 1.45 -29.65 -0.88
CA ILE A 799 2.73 -29.95 -1.53
C ILE A 799 2.53 -31.04 -2.58
N GLU A 800 2.87 -30.72 -3.83
CA GLU A 800 2.72 -31.61 -4.99
C GLU A 800 3.98 -32.44 -5.23
N LEU A 801 5.16 -31.80 -5.14
CA LEU A 801 6.45 -32.42 -5.38
C LEU A 801 7.45 -32.01 -4.29
N SER A 802 8.45 -32.85 -4.05
CA SER A 802 9.56 -32.52 -3.18
C SER A 802 10.88 -33.02 -3.78
N ALA A 803 11.95 -32.29 -3.50
CA ALA A 803 13.31 -32.67 -3.83
C ALA A 803 14.25 -32.29 -2.68
N GLU A 804 15.45 -32.85 -2.67
CA GLU A 804 16.41 -32.66 -1.60
C GLU A 804 17.78 -32.26 -2.16
N ILE A 805 18.53 -31.49 -1.39
CA ILE A 805 19.92 -31.17 -1.69
C ILE A 805 20.76 -31.13 -0.42
N GLU A 806 21.99 -31.62 -0.51
CA GLU A 806 22.98 -31.57 0.57
C GLU A 806 23.92 -30.37 0.31
N LEU A 807 24.04 -29.44 1.27
CA LEU A 807 24.87 -28.23 1.18
C LEU A 807 26.07 -28.22 2.13
#